data_AF-A0A8H5NVP5-F1
#
_entry.id   AF-A0A8H5NVP5-F1
#
_cell.length_a   1.000
_cell.length_b   1.000
_cell.length_c   1.000
_cell.angle_alpha   90.00
_cell.angle_beta   90.00
_cell.angle_gamma   90.00
#
_symmetry.space_group_name_H-M   'P 1'
#
loop_
_entity.id
_entity.type
_entity.pdbx_description
1 polymer ?
#
loop_
_entity_poly.entity_id
_entity_poly.type
_entity_poly.pdbx_seq_one_letter_code
_entity_poly.pdbx_strand_id
1 'polypeptide(L)'
;MERPSSSWQGLDGLKPGSEKYKRIQLLFSSANFEHLETCAIESRRKHQPSLSLDVSCSIDLKRFTSGFNNIVLEIAFSDNVFWVARIPHQTLNDNDKTSLLSEIATMKIIQQHTTIPIPRVFDFEMSTDQPFGYPYMFMEHRGHSLPNGLAKTVPSEHRPKVAKQLANVFTELQNLTFSRIGRLWCGDGADQSVKVIAMDWHASPGPLDTSFEYFYNQRQAENRESMELHPDDPDWLTACWVLKSGLTHMIIEDRVRGPFPLCHLDLHYGNMLFDKEYNLTGIIDWSSAQAAPLEQLSVCPEFATFPGMTDEENQPMIDFKDLVVQYIRDIEQEQERKPPLDNPDLDIVGQSNLMPLSTYMASKSAEITYRQYMSSPRGSLFAGRMVEGLIYGKSVTWEQLKEVLLGTRISGPRCPQLGVTRTLAIVISRVPRHSPARRSPVLSFFMDTDTAAHGDDTLAAPSPSSNVHLRPACENCRVRKHHISFSEKKIDQLDRRMDQVLGLLHDLKLEQPSRCCATLPTRAAHVSTVPPTPSSHNIQQTPSAVLGVEGESSLAAHSAFASNLMHQVASAEPSPGFGPDMKNTLDALSHVVGTLKEQTFANEMAYPHSRPSQRPRPSGYELPPIEKAVELIKIAKSQRLAGTGFIYEFMLMRDFSDICLQVYFSDTFSEMEFIIANAGFYSLFSDYSCHVPSGQRDTCLDYARMCRENLETALYDLPLHLPTTPEAITALLFGAWHAIELSKPYLSWALSSKASEVCQTLGYHRIPDTDNSDDAKFRKFLFWTNYFLDKSLCLRLGRASTIPDWDLTTHRPAISDPHQEPVMAYFVLWIEAARCQGNIYELLYCPEAITQPEHVRHTRVQLLVNDLHMLEQATKQTHDWIQISKDNSGKDLMDFFAVSDDILRLSLLTLVYRAAPQRTGALTTFSPNCVEAARATLRRHHDCLEIIEKSSQDLLPTYVHWTLLFAPFIPFIVIFCHVIEAQDKEDLNRLRTFVASIQPAAAASSAATKLHRLFQVLYSVATRYVELSASRDPRPQEAEEMDTYLKLLGMQTSWGGDGNQQQGLGFDHDLDATGGGDTVTTGPMLMNPMIRTGHGAQLKEWFYSNEALMQSFGSFPDRFSPAS
;
A
#
# COMPACT_ATOMS: atom_id res chain seq x y z
N MET A 1 53.11 -13.72 -38.77
CA MET A 1 51.64 -13.65 -38.66
C MET A 1 51.15 -12.56 -39.61
N GLU A 2 49.85 -12.52 -39.90
CA GLU A 2 49.21 -11.37 -40.53
C GLU A 2 49.19 -10.21 -39.51
N ARG A 3 49.45 -8.96 -39.92
CA ARG A 3 49.50 -7.82 -38.99
C ARG A 3 48.08 -7.44 -38.54
N PRO A 4 47.82 -7.16 -37.26
CA PRO A 4 46.53 -6.62 -36.80
C PRO A 4 45.98 -5.46 -37.64
N SER A 5 46.86 -4.51 -37.99
CA SER A 5 46.53 -3.31 -38.78
C SER A 5 46.31 -3.55 -40.28
N SER A 6 46.37 -4.79 -40.78
CA SER A 6 46.27 -5.07 -42.22
C SER A 6 44.94 -4.66 -42.85
N SER A 7 43.86 -4.60 -42.05
CA SER A 7 42.51 -4.23 -42.46
C SER A 7 42.10 -2.80 -42.05
N TRP A 8 42.98 -2.05 -41.37
CA TRP A 8 42.63 -0.77 -40.74
C TRP A 8 42.76 0.40 -41.72
N GLN A 9 41.66 1.14 -41.90
CA GLN A 9 41.51 2.17 -42.94
C GLN A 9 42.12 3.54 -42.58
N GLY A 10 42.48 3.78 -41.32
CA GLY A 10 43.06 5.05 -40.88
C GLY A 10 42.16 6.26 -41.16
N LEU A 11 42.75 7.34 -41.69
CA LEU A 11 42.02 8.57 -42.02
C LEU A 11 41.02 8.39 -43.18
N ASP A 12 41.26 7.45 -44.10
CA ASP A 12 40.37 7.22 -45.26
C ASP A 12 39.03 6.60 -44.84
N GLY A 13 38.99 5.94 -43.67
CA GLY A 13 37.76 5.44 -43.04
C GLY A 13 36.97 6.51 -42.24
N LEU A 14 37.38 7.78 -42.27
CA LEU A 14 36.72 8.87 -41.52
C LEU A 14 36.21 9.96 -42.47
N LYS A 15 34.98 10.43 -42.23
CA LYS A 15 34.41 11.56 -42.99
C LYS A 15 35.29 12.81 -42.85
N PRO A 16 35.89 13.34 -43.94
CA PRO A 16 36.80 14.47 -43.87
C PRO A 16 36.14 15.71 -43.27
N GLY A 17 36.88 16.43 -42.41
CA GLY A 17 36.40 17.66 -41.77
C GLY A 17 35.36 17.46 -40.65
N SER A 18 34.98 16.23 -40.31
CA SER A 18 34.19 15.92 -39.10
C SER A 18 34.95 16.25 -37.81
N GLU A 19 34.26 16.45 -36.69
CA GLU A 19 34.93 16.74 -35.40
C GLU A 19 35.85 15.59 -34.95
N LYS A 20 35.46 14.34 -35.16
CA LYS A 20 36.32 13.16 -34.91
C LYS A 20 37.58 13.20 -35.77
N TYR A 21 37.46 13.53 -37.06
CA TYR A 21 38.60 13.71 -37.97
C TYR A 21 39.55 14.83 -37.49
N LYS A 22 39.01 16.00 -37.11
CA LYS A 22 39.80 17.12 -36.57
C LYS A 22 40.54 16.76 -35.27
N ARG A 23 39.84 16.10 -34.33
CA ARG A 23 40.41 15.66 -33.04
C ARG A 23 41.58 14.69 -33.22
N ILE A 24 41.43 13.71 -34.11
CA ILE A 24 42.48 12.73 -34.42
C ILE A 24 43.66 13.38 -35.14
N GLN A 25 43.41 14.31 -36.08
CA GLN A 25 44.48 15.10 -36.70
C GLN A 25 45.24 15.98 -35.68
N LEU A 26 44.53 16.61 -34.73
CA LEU A 26 45.17 17.38 -33.67
C LEU A 26 46.11 16.49 -32.85
N LEU A 27 45.61 15.37 -32.33
CA LEU A 27 46.39 14.38 -31.58
C LEU A 27 47.63 13.91 -32.35
N PHE A 28 47.50 13.60 -33.65
CA PHE A 28 48.63 13.20 -34.50
C PHE A 28 49.66 14.32 -34.75
N SER A 29 49.33 15.58 -34.47
CA SER A 29 50.23 16.74 -34.61
C SER A 29 50.83 17.24 -33.29
N SER A 30 50.26 16.86 -32.15
CA SER A 30 50.67 17.32 -30.81
C SER A 30 51.31 16.24 -29.94
N ALA A 31 50.96 14.96 -30.15
CA ALA A 31 51.41 13.86 -29.28
C ALA A 31 52.81 13.34 -29.65
N ASN A 32 53.64 13.05 -28.64
CA ASN A 32 55.02 12.61 -28.83
C ASN A 32 55.12 11.07 -28.97
N PHE A 33 54.90 10.56 -30.18
CA PHE A 33 54.90 9.12 -30.43
C PHE A 33 56.26 8.43 -30.20
N GLU A 34 57.39 9.13 -30.33
CA GLU A 34 58.72 8.59 -29.99
C GLU A 34 58.83 8.29 -28.48
N HIS A 35 58.20 9.11 -27.64
CA HIS A 35 58.07 8.81 -26.21
C HIS A 35 57.11 7.64 -25.94
N LEU A 36 55.99 7.55 -26.68
CA LEU A 36 55.06 6.42 -26.55
C LEU A 36 55.71 5.08 -26.93
N GLU A 37 56.52 5.06 -27.99
CA GLU A 37 57.33 3.91 -28.39
C GLU A 37 58.37 3.54 -27.31
N THR A 38 58.99 4.54 -26.69
CA THR A 38 59.90 4.34 -25.54
C THR A 38 59.16 3.67 -24.37
N CYS A 39 58.00 4.19 -23.97
CA CYS A 39 57.16 3.60 -22.92
C CYS A 39 56.72 2.16 -23.26
N ALA A 40 56.41 1.88 -24.52
CA ALA A 40 56.03 0.53 -24.96
C ALA A 40 57.20 -0.47 -24.83
N ILE A 41 58.43 -0.06 -25.16
CA ILE A 41 59.64 -0.88 -24.98
C ILE A 41 59.95 -1.09 -23.49
N GLU A 42 59.80 -0.07 -22.65
CA GLU A 42 60.00 -0.19 -21.19
C GLU A 42 58.96 -1.12 -20.55
N SER A 43 57.69 -0.98 -20.91
CA SER A 43 56.63 -1.91 -20.49
C SER A 43 56.89 -3.34 -21.00
N ARG A 44 57.40 -3.50 -22.22
CA ARG A 44 57.79 -4.80 -22.78
C ARG A 44 58.90 -5.46 -21.96
N ARG A 45 59.93 -4.70 -21.57
CA ARG A 45 61.04 -5.17 -20.71
C ARG A 45 60.57 -5.52 -19.29
N LYS A 46 59.68 -4.72 -18.71
CA LYS A 46 59.00 -4.96 -17.42
C LYS A 46 58.21 -6.28 -17.42
N HIS A 47 57.55 -6.60 -18.53
CA HIS A 47 56.77 -7.85 -18.69
C HIS A 47 57.58 -9.05 -19.18
N GLN A 48 58.71 -8.83 -19.85
CA GLN A 48 59.62 -9.87 -20.33
C GLN A 48 61.07 -9.46 -19.99
N PRO A 49 61.56 -9.74 -18.76
CA PRO A 49 62.92 -9.35 -18.34
C PRO A 49 64.07 -10.00 -19.13
N SER A 50 63.77 -10.97 -19.99
CA SER A 50 64.70 -11.64 -20.91
C SER A 50 64.66 -11.13 -22.36
N LEU A 51 64.00 -9.99 -22.61
CA LEU A 51 63.96 -9.35 -23.94
C LEU A 51 65.37 -8.88 -24.35
N SER A 52 65.73 -9.00 -25.65
CA SER A 52 67.00 -8.40 -26.12
C SER A 52 66.94 -6.88 -26.04
N LEU A 53 68.10 -6.26 -25.82
CA LEU A 53 68.25 -4.80 -25.84
C LEU A 53 67.95 -4.23 -27.23
N ASP A 54 68.18 -5.01 -28.29
CA ASP A 54 67.98 -4.63 -29.70
C ASP A 54 66.50 -4.56 -30.13
N VAL A 55 65.55 -4.98 -29.27
CA VAL A 55 64.13 -4.96 -29.61
C VAL A 55 63.60 -3.52 -29.58
N SER A 56 63.48 -2.94 -30.78
CA SER A 56 62.70 -1.73 -31.05
C SER A 56 61.22 -2.05 -31.32
N CYS A 57 60.38 -1.02 -31.28
CA CYS A 57 59.02 -1.03 -31.82
C CYS A 57 58.80 0.13 -32.81
N SER A 58 57.66 0.11 -33.51
CA SER A 58 57.22 1.17 -34.42
C SER A 58 55.70 1.28 -34.46
N ILE A 59 55.15 2.49 -34.56
CA ILE A 59 53.73 2.80 -34.68
C ILE A 59 53.41 3.44 -36.04
N ASP A 60 52.52 2.84 -36.84
CA ASP A 60 52.10 3.41 -38.14
C ASP A 60 50.84 4.27 -38.00
N LEU A 61 51.02 5.59 -37.90
CA LEU A 61 49.92 6.57 -37.81
C LEU A 61 48.99 6.59 -39.04
N LYS A 62 49.34 5.93 -40.15
CA LYS A 62 48.45 5.78 -41.31
C LYS A 62 47.45 4.64 -41.15
N ARG A 63 47.70 3.71 -40.21
CA ARG A 63 46.91 2.50 -40.01
C ARG A 63 46.40 2.42 -38.58
N PHE A 64 45.23 2.99 -38.36
CA PHE A 64 44.51 2.93 -37.09
C PHE A 64 43.04 2.56 -37.32
N THR A 65 42.38 2.06 -36.29
CA THR A 65 40.93 2.03 -36.19
C THR A 65 40.48 2.97 -35.06
N SER A 66 39.20 3.32 -34.99
CA SER A 66 38.70 4.24 -33.95
C SER A 66 37.24 4.00 -33.60
N GLY A 67 36.99 3.72 -32.31
CA GLY A 67 35.65 3.66 -31.74
C GLY A 67 35.06 5.06 -31.51
N PHE A 68 34.07 5.17 -30.62
CA PHE A 68 33.40 6.44 -30.35
C PHE A 68 34.35 7.46 -29.68
N ASN A 69 34.98 7.09 -28.55
CA ASN A 69 35.85 7.97 -27.75
C ASN A 69 37.37 7.79 -28.03
N ASN A 70 37.78 6.65 -28.59
CA ASN A 70 39.17 6.21 -28.63
C ASN A 70 39.67 5.92 -30.06
N ILE A 71 40.95 6.21 -30.33
CA ILE A 71 41.72 5.59 -31.42
C ILE A 71 42.43 4.34 -30.92
N VAL A 72 42.73 3.42 -31.84
CA VAL A 72 43.50 2.20 -31.59
C VAL A 72 44.61 2.10 -32.65
N LEU A 73 45.85 2.13 -32.19
CA LEU A 73 47.08 2.08 -33.00
C LEU A 73 47.83 0.76 -32.80
N GLU A 74 48.48 0.23 -33.84
CA GLU A 74 49.34 -0.96 -33.74
C GLU A 74 50.73 -0.56 -33.22
N ILE A 75 51.19 -1.24 -32.17
CA ILE A 75 52.60 -1.23 -31.74
C ILE A 75 53.23 -2.51 -32.29
N ALA A 76 54.01 -2.38 -33.36
CA ALA A 76 54.74 -3.50 -33.95
C ALA A 76 56.14 -3.58 -33.34
N PHE A 77 56.45 -4.67 -32.62
CA PHE A 77 57.80 -4.95 -32.14
C PHE A 77 58.61 -5.68 -33.22
N SER A 78 59.93 -5.42 -33.23
CA SER A 78 60.88 -5.99 -34.20
C SER A 78 61.06 -7.52 -34.12
N ASP A 79 60.59 -8.15 -33.02
CA ASP A 79 60.53 -9.60 -32.85
C ASP A 79 59.26 -10.26 -33.45
N ASN A 80 58.40 -9.48 -34.11
CA ASN A 80 57.07 -9.86 -34.63
C ASN A 80 56.00 -10.07 -33.55
N VAL A 81 56.17 -9.50 -32.36
CA VAL A 81 55.05 -9.32 -31.42
C VAL A 81 54.29 -8.02 -31.74
N PHE A 82 52.97 -8.04 -31.53
CA PHE A 82 52.10 -6.89 -31.76
C PHE A 82 51.25 -6.61 -30.52
N TRP A 83 51.25 -5.35 -30.08
CA TRP A 83 50.31 -4.80 -29.09
C TRP A 83 49.45 -3.72 -29.75
N VAL A 84 48.44 -3.21 -29.05
CA VAL A 84 47.73 -1.99 -29.46
C VAL A 84 47.73 -0.94 -28.37
N ALA A 85 47.82 0.33 -28.78
CA ALA A 85 47.61 1.49 -27.93
C ALA A 85 46.18 2.02 -28.13
N ARG A 86 45.36 1.96 -27.08
CA ARG A 86 44.06 2.64 -27.00
C ARG A 86 44.28 4.02 -26.39
N ILE A 87 43.95 5.08 -27.13
CA ILE A 87 44.20 6.48 -26.75
C ILE A 87 42.90 7.28 -26.96
N PRO A 88 42.41 8.04 -25.96
CA PRO A 88 41.26 8.92 -26.15
C PRO A 88 41.58 10.07 -27.12
N HIS A 89 40.71 10.32 -28.11
CA HIS A 89 40.88 11.47 -29.02
C HIS A 89 40.25 12.77 -28.49
N GLN A 90 39.71 12.75 -27.27
CA GLN A 90 39.09 13.90 -26.62
C GLN A 90 39.80 14.27 -25.33
N THR A 91 39.78 15.57 -25.00
CA THR A 91 40.29 16.07 -23.72
C THR A 91 39.49 15.46 -22.58
N LEU A 92 40.16 14.76 -21.68
CA LEU A 92 39.52 14.12 -20.53
C LEU A 92 39.28 15.11 -19.39
N ASN A 93 38.08 15.10 -18.84
CA ASN A 93 37.84 15.58 -17.48
C ASN A 93 38.16 14.48 -16.44
N ASP A 94 38.17 14.81 -15.15
CA ASP A 94 38.56 13.85 -14.10
C ASP A 94 37.58 12.66 -13.95
N ASN A 95 36.32 12.80 -14.37
CA ASN A 95 35.40 11.68 -14.42
C ASN A 95 35.65 10.74 -15.62
N ASP A 96 36.12 11.27 -16.76
CA ASP A 96 36.53 10.42 -17.88
C ASP A 96 37.75 9.58 -17.49
N LYS A 97 38.73 10.19 -16.79
CA LYS A 97 39.87 9.47 -16.17
C LYS A 97 39.39 8.39 -15.18
N THR A 98 38.42 8.74 -14.32
CA THR A 98 37.80 7.81 -13.36
C THR A 98 37.16 6.61 -14.08
N SER A 99 36.52 6.86 -15.23
CA SER A 99 35.88 5.81 -16.04
C SER A 99 36.89 4.88 -16.72
N LEU A 100 38.00 5.40 -17.26
CA LEU A 100 39.07 4.58 -17.82
C LEU A 100 39.79 3.72 -16.76
N LEU A 101 40.01 4.27 -15.56
CA LEU A 101 40.55 3.52 -14.42
C LEU A 101 39.55 2.46 -13.92
N SER A 102 38.25 2.71 -14.01
CA SER A 102 37.20 1.73 -13.73
C SER A 102 37.18 0.59 -14.76
N GLU A 103 37.39 0.89 -16.04
CA GLU A 103 37.57 -0.12 -17.09
C GLU A 103 38.76 -1.04 -16.78
N ILE A 104 39.93 -0.47 -16.46
CA ILE A 104 41.15 -1.21 -16.13
C ILE A 104 40.96 -2.07 -14.86
N ALA A 105 40.34 -1.51 -13.81
CA ALA A 105 40.04 -2.24 -12.59
C ALA A 105 39.13 -3.44 -12.87
N THR A 106 38.10 -3.25 -13.68
CA THR A 106 37.16 -4.31 -14.08
C THR A 106 37.86 -5.40 -14.89
N MET A 107 38.67 -5.04 -15.89
CA MET A 107 39.47 -6.00 -16.66
C MET A 107 40.43 -6.81 -15.77
N LYS A 108 41.12 -6.17 -14.80
CA LYS A 108 41.99 -6.88 -13.85
C LYS A 108 41.21 -7.88 -12.99
N ILE A 109 40.02 -7.51 -12.49
CA ILE A 109 39.17 -8.39 -11.67
C ILE A 109 38.69 -9.61 -12.49
N ILE A 110 38.24 -9.41 -13.73
CA ILE A 110 37.81 -10.50 -14.62
C ILE A 110 38.96 -11.47 -14.88
N GLN A 111 40.17 -10.96 -15.20
CA GLN A 111 41.37 -11.76 -15.43
C GLN A 111 41.87 -12.52 -14.17
N GLN A 112 41.51 -12.06 -12.97
CA GLN A 112 41.91 -12.71 -11.71
C GLN A 112 40.88 -13.74 -11.21
N HIS A 113 39.60 -13.58 -11.54
CA HIS A 113 38.50 -14.34 -10.91
C HIS A 113 37.67 -15.21 -11.88
N THR A 114 37.92 -15.14 -13.20
CA THR A 114 37.15 -15.87 -14.22
C THR A 114 38.01 -16.51 -15.31
N THR A 115 37.40 -17.35 -16.15
CA THR A 115 37.98 -17.84 -17.42
C THR A 115 37.52 -17.05 -18.65
N ILE A 116 36.76 -15.96 -18.45
CA ILE A 116 36.28 -15.09 -19.53
C ILE A 116 37.49 -14.57 -20.33
N PRO A 117 37.54 -14.79 -21.65
CA PRO A 117 38.65 -14.32 -22.46
C PRO A 117 38.56 -12.80 -22.62
N ILE A 118 39.59 -12.08 -22.14
CA ILE A 118 39.76 -10.63 -22.37
C ILE A 118 41.20 -10.34 -22.82
N PRO A 119 41.46 -9.23 -23.53
CA PRO A 119 42.83 -8.77 -23.76
C PRO A 119 43.57 -8.47 -22.47
N ARG A 120 44.83 -8.89 -22.38
CA ARG A 120 45.72 -8.42 -21.30
C ARG A 120 46.05 -6.94 -21.47
N VAL A 121 45.91 -6.15 -20.40
CA VAL A 121 46.50 -4.81 -20.27
C VAL A 121 47.98 -4.96 -19.84
N PHE A 122 48.87 -4.19 -20.45
CA PHE A 122 50.31 -4.19 -20.14
C PHE A 122 50.70 -2.98 -19.30
N ASP A 123 50.42 -1.76 -19.76
CA ASP A 123 50.60 -0.52 -18.99
C ASP A 123 49.57 0.53 -19.42
N PHE A 124 49.43 1.59 -18.62
CA PHE A 124 48.58 2.72 -18.91
C PHE A 124 49.12 3.99 -18.23
N GLU A 125 48.68 5.14 -18.70
CA GLU A 125 48.91 6.45 -18.08
C GLU A 125 47.64 7.31 -18.25
N MET A 126 47.33 8.10 -17.22
CA MET A 126 46.14 8.96 -17.13
C MET A 126 46.50 10.45 -17.03
N SER A 127 47.76 10.78 -16.75
CA SER A 127 48.26 12.16 -16.73
C SER A 127 48.59 12.67 -18.14
N THR A 128 48.09 13.87 -18.44
CA THR A 128 48.48 14.66 -19.63
C THR A 128 49.83 15.35 -19.47
N ASP A 129 50.40 15.36 -18.26
CA ASP A 129 51.64 16.10 -17.94
C ASP A 129 52.91 15.34 -18.35
N GLN A 130 52.77 14.07 -18.74
CA GLN A 130 53.87 13.27 -19.27
C GLN A 130 54.27 13.70 -20.69
N PRO A 131 55.52 13.44 -21.13
CA PRO A 131 56.01 13.90 -22.43
C PRO A 131 55.24 13.43 -23.68
N PHE A 132 54.36 12.43 -23.58
CA PHE A 132 53.43 12.04 -24.66
C PHE A 132 52.24 13.01 -24.84
N GLY A 133 51.80 13.67 -23.77
CA GLY A 133 50.72 14.67 -23.76
C GLY A 133 49.28 14.13 -23.68
N TYR A 134 49.08 12.81 -23.74
CA TYR A 134 47.75 12.18 -23.78
C TYR A 134 47.68 10.93 -22.87
N PRO A 135 46.51 10.62 -22.28
CA PRO A 135 46.27 9.33 -21.63
C PRO A 135 46.35 8.16 -22.62
N TYR A 136 46.80 6.99 -22.19
CA TYR A 136 46.87 5.80 -23.04
C TYR A 136 46.74 4.49 -22.24
N MET A 137 46.39 3.41 -22.95
CA MET A 137 46.41 2.04 -22.46
C MET A 137 47.06 1.13 -23.51
N PHE A 138 48.10 0.39 -23.13
CA PHE A 138 48.68 -0.69 -23.94
C PHE A 138 47.98 -2.01 -23.61
N MET A 139 47.51 -2.70 -24.65
CA MET A 139 46.82 -3.99 -24.51
C MET A 139 47.13 -4.97 -25.64
N GLU A 140 46.80 -6.24 -25.41
CA GLU A 140 46.95 -7.36 -26.33
C GLU A 140 45.96 -7.29 -27.50
N HIS A 141 46.39 -7.65 -28.71
CA HIS A 141 45.47 -7.84 -29.83
C HIS A 141 44.95 -9.29 -29.88
N ARG A 142 43.63 -9.47 -30.03
CA ARG A 142 43.00 -10.81 -30.12
C ARG A 142 41.89 -10.84 -31.17
N GLY A 143 41.79 -11.95 -31.88
CA GLY A 143 40.66 -12.27 -32.76
C GLY A 143 40.30 -11.19 -33.80
N HIS A 144 39.01 -11.16 -34.14
CA HIS A 144 38.34 -10.16 -34.96
C HIS A 144 36.84 -10.11 -34.58
N SER A 145 36.21 -8.94 -34.64
CA SER A 145 34.76 -8.81 -34.41
C SER A 145 33.95 -9.31 -35.61
N LEU A 146 32.69 -9.69 -35.36
CA LEU A 146 31.77 -10.11 -36.42
C LEU A 146 31.07 -8.89 -37.05
N PRO A 147 30.66 -8.96 -38.34
CA PRO A 147 29.97 -7.84 -39.01
C PRO A 147 28.55 -7.57 -38.50
N ASN A 148 27.81 -8.61 -38.10
CA ASN A 148 26.42 -8.55 -37.63
C ASN A 148 26.20 -9.48 -36.43
N GLY A 149 25.05 -9.35 -35.76
CA GLY A 149 24.68 -10.12 -34.56
C GLY A 149 24.81 -11.65 -34.70
N LEU A 150 25.12 -12.31 -33.58
CA LEU A 150 25.61 -13.68 -33.52
C LEU A 150 24.67 -14.68 -34.22
N ALA A 151 23.36 -14.60 -33.94
CA ALA A 151 22.37 -15.48 -34.55
C ALA A 151 22.31 -15.39 -36.08
N LYS A 152 22.63 -14.23 -36.66
CA LYS A 152 22.61 -14.00 -38.13
C LYS A 152 23.94 -14.31 -38.79
N THR A 153 25.07 -14.04 -38.12
CA THR A 153 26.42 -14.25 -38.69
C THR A 153 27.00 -15.65 -38.47
N VAL A 154 26.69 -16.30 -37.34
CA VAL A 154 27.29 -17.60 -37.00
C VAL A 154 26.56 -18.72 -37.76
N PRO A 155 27.29 -19.57 -38.53
CA PRO A 155 26.72 -20.76 -39.19
C PRO A 155 25.99 -21.68 -38.21
N SER A 156 24.91 -22.32 -38.65
CA SER A 156 24.04 -23.14 -37.78
C SER A 156 24.79 -24.24 -37.03
N GLU A 157 25.81 -24.85 -37.65
CA GLU A 157 26.70 -25.84 -37.04
C GLU A 157 27.58 -25.30 -35.89
N HIS A 158 27.83 -23.99 -35.86
CA HIS A 158 28.61 -23.31 -34.82
C HIS A 158 27.75 -22.57 -33.78
N ARG A 159 26.46 -22.33 -34.05
CA ARG A 159 25.56 -21.65 -33.09
C ARG A 159 25.51 -22.31 -31.71
N PRO A 160 25.40 -23.64 -31.55
CA PRO A 160 25.40 -24.27 -30.22
C PRO A 160 26.73 -24.07 -29.45
N LYS A 161 27.86 -24.02 -30.17
CA LYS A 161 29.19 -23.74 -29.60
C LYS A 161 29.26 -22.31 -29.09
N VAL A 162 28.89 -21.32 -29.91
CA VAL A 162 28.92 -19.90 -29.54
C VAL A 162 27.90 -19.60 -28.44
N ALA A 163 26.70 -20.20 -28.48
CA ALA A 163 25.71 -20.11 -27.42
C ALA A 163 26.26 -20.63 -26.08
N LYS A 164 26.96 -21.78 -26.07
CA LYS A 164 27.61 -22.29 -24.86
C LYS A 164 28.73 -21.39 -24.35
N GLN A 165 29.52 -20.79 -25.25
CA GLN A 165 30.56 -19.82 -24.83
C GLN A 165 29.94 -18.56 -24.22
N LEU A 166 28.84 -18.04 -24.77
CA LEU A 166 28.12 -16.90 -24.21
C LEU A 166 27.41 -17.26 -22.89
N ALA A 167 26.86 -18.45 -22.75
CA ALA A 167 26.30 -18.97 -21.50
C ALA A 167 27.35 -19.05 -20.38
N ASN A 168 28.57 -19.52 -20.70
CA ASN A 168 29.69 -19.49 -19.75
C ASN A 168 29.99 -18.05 -19.30
N VAL A 169 30.05 -17.08 -20.22
CA VAL A 169 30.30 -15.66 -19.91
C VAL A 169 29.24 -15.10 -18.97
N PHE A 170 27.95 -15.27 -19.27
CA PHE A 170 26.87 -14.84 -18.36
C PHE A 170 26.94 -15.54 -17.00
N THR A 171 27.33 -16.81 -16.97
CA THR A 171 27.42 -17.57 -15.72
C THR A 171 28.60 -17.15 -14.86
N GLU A 172 29.77 -16.86 -15.45
CA GLU A 172 30.91 -16.31 -14.70
C GLU A 172 30.63 -14.88 -14.23
N LEU A 173 30.01 -14.03 -15.06
CA LEU A 173 29.60 -12.68 -14.68
C LEU A 173 28.58 -12.67 -13.53
N GLN A 174 27.56 -13.56 -13.52
CA GLN A 174 26.60 -13.60 -12.41
C GLN A 174 27.21 -14.01 -11.06
N ASN A 175 28.37 -14.66 -11.07
CA ASN A 175 29.10 -15.08 -9.87
C ASN A 175 30.14 -14.04 -9.40
N LEU A 176 30.52 -13.05 -10.23
CA LEU A 176 31.31 -11.89 -9.81
C LEU A 176 30.38 -10.89 -9.12
N THR A 177 30.10 -11.10 -7.83
CA THR A 177 29.12 -10.28 -7.09
C THR A 177 29.74 -9.26 -6.13
N PHE A 178 28.96 -8.21 -5.85
CA PHE A 178 29.30 -7.08 -5.00
C PHE A 178 28.13 -6.71 -4.06
N SER A 179 28.43 -5.98 -2.98
CA SER A 179 27.45 -5.61 -1.95
C SER A 179 26.61 -4.37 -2.29
N ARG A 180 27.02 -3.57 -3.28
CA ARG A 180 26.33 -2.35 -3.74
C ARG A 180 26.38 -2.22 -5.27
N ILE A 181 25.47 -1.42 -5.83
CA ILE A 181 25.40 -1.11 -7.27
C ILE A 181 26.31 0.09 -7.58
N GLY A 182 27.21 -0.04 -8.56
CA GLY A 182 28.08 1.04 -9.03
C GLY A 182 29.31 0.61 -9.84
N ARG A 183 30.08 1.59 -10.33
CA ARG A 183 31.38 1.37 -11.03
C ARG A 183 32.41 0.75 -10.08
N LEU A 184 33.35 -0.03 -10.62
CA LEU A 184 34.42 -0.65 -9.82
C LEU A 184 35.66 0.25 -9.78
N TRP A 185 36.33 0.34 -8.63
CA TRP A 185 37.50 1.19 -8.41
C TRP A 185 38.59 0.48 -7.61
N CYS A 186 39.84 0.57 -8.07
CA CYS A 186 41.02 -0.02 -7.42
C CYS A 186 42.16 1.01 -7.21
N GLY A 187 41.84 2.29 -7.11
CA GLY A 187 42.83 3.38 -7.01
C GLY A 187 43.51 3.70 -8.33
N ASP A 188 44.39 4.71 -8.33
CA ASP A 188 44.97 5.29 -9.55
C ASP A 188 45.96 4.34 -10.26
N GLY A 189 46.59 3.42 -9.53
CA GLY A 189 47.36 2.30 -10.09
C GLY A 189 46.51 1.08 -10.49
N ALA A 190 45.20 1.14 -10.24
CA ALA A 190 44.25 0.03 -10.34
C ALA A 190 44.75 -1.25 -9.65
N ASP A 191 45.37 -1.13 -8.48
CA ASP A 191 46.12 -2.16 -7.74
C ASP A 191 45.65 -2.34 -6.29
N GLN A 192 44.79 -1.45 -5.79
CA GLN A 192 44.19 -1.53 -4.45
C GLN A 192 43.02 -2.54 -4.42
N SER A 193 42.55 -2.86 -3.21
CA SER A 193 41.30 -3.60 -3.02
C SER A 193 40.11 -2.92 -3.70
N VAL A 194 39.24 -3.71 -4.35
CA VAL A 194 38.05 -3.22 -5.04
C VAL A 194 37.11 -2.43 -4.11
N LYS A 195 36.57 -1.34 -4.65
CA LYS A 195 35.54 -0.48 -4.04
C LYS A 195 34.47 -0.21 -5.09
N VAL A 196 33.21 -0.15 -4.69
CA VAL A 196 32.11 0.31 -5.55
C VAL A 196 31.97 1.82 -5.43
N ILE A 197 31.98 2.55 -6.55
CA ILE A 197 31.86 4.02 -6.65
C ILE A 197 30.66 4.44 -7.53
N ALA A 198 30.34 5.72 -7.54
CA ALA A 198 29.16 6.28 -8.21
C ALA A 198 29.15 6.06 -9.74
N MET A 199 27.96 6.12 -10.35
CA MET A 199 27.67 6.01 -11.78
C MET A 199 27.14 7.36 -12.29
N ASP A 200 27.97 8.19 -12.91
CA ASP A 200 27.62 9.61 -13.16
C ASP A 200 26.62 9.79 -14.33
N TRP A 201 26.40 8.73 -15.11
CA TRP A 201 25.37 8.66 -16.15
C TRP A 201 23.96 8.42 -15.58
N HIS A 202 23.85 7.91 -14.35
CA HIS A 202 22.61 7.40 -13.77
C HIS A 202 21.87 8.48 -12.97
N ALA A 203 20.55 8.52 -13.07
CA ALA A 203 19.70 9.54 -12.43
C ALA A 203 19.85 9.66 -10.90
N SER A 204 20.36 8.60 -10.25
CA SER A 204 20.89 8.66 -8.88
C SER A 204 22.27 7.99 -8.87
N PRO A 205 23.38 8.76 -8.88
CA PRO A 205 24.71 8.18 -9.11
C PRO A 205 25.17 7.14 -8.08
N GLY A 206 24.67 7.20 -6.85
CA GLY A 206 24.96 6.19 -5.82
C GLY A 206 26.39 6.23 -5.26
N PRO A 207 27.02 5.09 -4.91
CA PRO A 207 26.52 3.72 -5.12
C PRO A 207 25.18 3.45 -4.42
N LEU A 208 24.36 2.58 -5.00
CA LEU A 208 22.99 2.30 -4.54
C LEU A 208 22.90 0.97 -3.76
N ASP A 209 21.88 0.85 -2.90
CA ASP A 209 21.68 -0.31 -2.02
C ASP A 209 20.61 -1.29 -2.53
N THR A 210 19.84 -0.92 -3.55
CA THR A 210 18.73 -1.74 -4.08
C THR A 210 18.56 -1.65 -5.60
N SER A 211 18.04 -2.72 -6.22
CA SER A 211 17.65 -2.69 -7.63
C SER A 211 16.46 -1.76 -7.91
N PHE A 212 15.59 -1.55 -6.92
CA PHE A 212 14.53 -0.55 -6.99
C PHE A 212 15.07 0.88 -7.14
N GLU A 213 16.03 1.31 -6.31
CA GLU A 213 16.66 2.65 -6.45
C GLU A 213 17.33 2.85 -7.80
N TYR A 214 17.84 1.77 -8.42
CA TYR A 214 18.39 1.81 -9.76
C TYR A 214 17.28 2.07 -10.79
N PHE A 215 16.36 1.13 -10.97
CA PHE A 215 15.33 1.23 -12.00
C PHE A 215 14.33 2.37 -11.80
N TYR A 216 13.91 2.67 -10.56
CA TYR A 216 12.92 3.71 -10.27
C TYR A 216 13.43 5.12 -10.57
N ASN A 217 14.63 5.46 -10.11
CA ASN A 217 15.19 6.81 -10.29
C ASN A 217 15.46 7.09 -11.77
N GLN A 218 15.99 6.11 -12.51
CA GLN A 218 16.22 6.23 -13.94
C GLN A 218 14.89 6.39 -14.72
N ARG A 219 13.89 5.54 -14.44
CA ARG A 219 12.56 5.64 -15.07
C ARG A 219 11.85 6.96 -14.74
N GLN A 220 11.99 7.50 -13.52
CA GLN A 220 11.46 8.82 -13.17
C GLN A 220 12.11 9.95 -13.96
N ALA A 221 13.44 9.94 -14.15
CA ALA A 221 14.13 10.96 -14.94
C ALA A 221 13.74 10.90 -16.42
N GLU A 222 13.69 9.70 -17.01
CA GLU A 222 13.29 9.49 -18.41
C GLU A 222 11.81 9.83 -18.66
N ASN A 223 10.92 9.51 -17.72
CA ASN A 223 9.52 9.91 -17.78
C ASN A 223 9.36 11.44 -17.66
N ARG A 224 10.15 12.10 -16.79
CA ARG A 224 10.15 13.57 -16.69
C ARG A 224 10.53 14.21 -18.02
N GLU A 225 11.61 13.76 -18.65
CA GLU A 225 12.00 14.21 -19.99
C GLU A 225 10.93 13.92 -21.05
N SER A 226 10.30 12.75 -21.01
CA SER A 226 9.21 12.40 -21.95
C SER A 226 8.03 13.37 -21.82
N MET A 227 7.67 13.76 -20.60
CA MET A 227 6.61 14.75 -20.32
C MET A 227 7.04 16.19 -20.65
N GLU A 228 8.32 16.54 -20.48
CA GLU A 228 8.88 17.84 -20.93
C GLU A 228 8.87 18.00 -22.46
N LEU A 229 9.12 16.90 -23.19
CA LEU A 229 9.10 16.86 -24.66
C LEU A 229 7.68 16.77 -25.26
N HIS A 230 6.76 16.14 -24.53
CA HIS A 230 5.38 15.89 -24.95
C HIS A 230 4.37 16.33 -23.87
N PRO A 231 4.31 17.64 -23.55
CA PRO A 231 3.46 18.16 -22.49
C PRO A 231 1.97 17.93 -22.81
N ASP A 232 1.27 17.36 -21.83
CA ASP A 232 -0.15 17.04 -21.85
C ASP A 232 -0.66 16.15 -22.99
N ASP A 233 0.24 15.51 -23.74
CA ASP A 233 -0.11 14.50 -24.74
C ASP A 233 -0.57 13.19 -24.04
N PRO A 234 -1.84 12.76 -24.20
CA PRO A 234 -2.37 11.60 -23.48
C PRO A 234 -1.66 10.28 -23.80
N ASP A 235 -1.14 10.11 -25.01
CA ASP A 235 -0.44 8.90 -25.42
C ASP A 235 0.92 8.81 -24.71
N TRP A 236 1.67 9.91 -24.63
CA TRP A 236 2.96 9.93 -23.93
C TRP A 236 2.82 9.82 -22.41
N LEU A 237 1.76 10.40 -21.84
CA LEU A 237 1.41 10.22 -20.43
C LEU A 237 1.07 8.75 -20.11
N THR A 238 0.28 8.10 -20.97
CA THR A 238 -0.07 6.68 -20.86
C THR A 238 1.20 5.82 -20.92
N ALA A 239 2.09 6.12 -21.85
CA ALA A 239 3.39 5.43 -21.96
C ALA A 239 4.26 5.58 -20.70
N CYS A 240 4.34 6.78 -20.13
CA CYS A 240 5.08 7.02 -18.88
C CYS A 240 4.48 6.21 -17.72
N TRP A 241 3.15 6.12 -17.62
CA TRP A 241 2.46 5.31 -16.60
C TRP A 241 2.64 3.80 -16.82
N VAL A 242 2.55 3.28 -18.06
CA VAL A 242 2.79 1.86 -18.37
C VAL A 242 4.24 1.47 -18.07
N LEU A 243 5.21 2.29 -18.50
CA LEU A 243 6.63 2.05 -18.22
C LEU A 243 6.96 2.17 -16.72
N LYS A 244 6.32 3.07 -15.98
CA LYS A 244 6.48 3.12 -14.52
C LYS A 244 5.87 1.89 -13.85
N SER A 245 4.67 1.46 -14.28
CA SER A 245 3.99 0.27 -13.75
C SER A 245 4.78 -1.00 -14.01
N GLY A 246 5.41 -1.14 -15.19
CA GLY A 246 6.25 -2.29 -15.54
C GLY A 246 7.41 -2.57 -14.58
N LEU A 247 7.81 -1.63 -13.72
CA LEU A 247 8.82 -1.86 -12.69
C LEU A 247 8.41 -2.96 -11.69
N THR A 248 7.11 -3.11 -11.37
CA THR A 248 6.62 -4.20 -10.51
C THR A 248 6.78 -5.58 -11.14
N HIS A 249 6.79 -5.65 -12.47
CA HIS A 249 6.96 -6.88 -13.23
C HIS A 249 8.42 -7.21 -13.54
N MET A 250 9.34 -6.25 -13.37
CA MET A 250 10.78 -6.41 -13.61
C MET A 250 11.56 -6.81 -12.37
N ILE A 251 11.33 -6.14 -11.24
CA ILE A 251 12.21 -6.20 -10.06
C ILE A 251 12.13 -7.56 -9.38
N ILE A 252 13.28 -8.19 -9.17
CA ILE A 252 13.38 -9.49 -8.51
C ILE A 252 13.32 -9.31 -6.98
N GLU A 253 12.16 -9.59 -6.37
CA GLU A 253 11.90 -9.39 -4.92
C GLU A 253 12.98 -10.00 -4.01
N ASP A 254 13.38 -11.26 -4.26
CA ASP A 254 14.35 -11.96 -3.41
C ASP A 254 15.81 -11.48 -3.58
N ARG A 255 16.11 -10.73 -4.65
CA ARG A 255 17.42 -10.14 -4.97
C ARG A 255 17.42 -8.61 -4.94
N VAL A 256 16.36 -7.96 -4.43
CA VAL A 256 16.24 -6.49 -4.43
C VAL A 256 17.36 -5.78 -3.66
N ARG A 257 18.09 -6.50 -2.78
CA ARG A 257 19.29 -6.05 -2.04
C ARG A 257 20.58 -6.75 -2.47
N GLY A 258 20.61 -7.30 -3.69
CA GLY A 258 21.72 -8.08 -4.21
C GLY A 258 21.71 -9.54 -3.70
N PRO A 259 22.85 -10.24 -3.75
CA PRO A 259 24.16 -9.76 -4.17
C PRO A 259 24.16 -9.35 -5.66
N PHE A 260 24.86 -8.26 -5.99
CA PHE A 260 24.79 -7.59 -7.29
C PHE A 260 25.91 -8.06 -8.24
N PRO A 261 25.61 -8.72 -9.38
CA PRO A 261 26.63 -9.20 -10.31
C PRO A 261 27.31 -8.08 -11.11
N LEU A 262 28.44 -8.44 -11.74
CA LEU A 262 29.12 -7.60 -12.73
C LEU A 262 28.37 -7.65 -14.08
N CYS A 263 27.87 -6.51 -14.54
CA CYS A 263 27.16 -6.40 -15.81
C CYS A 263 27.99 -5.61 -16.82
N HIS A 264 28.21 -6.21 -18.00
CA HIS A 264 28.78 -5.55 -19.17
C HIS A 264 27.65 -4.89 -19.97
N LEU A 265 27.32 -3.62 -19.67
CA LEU A 265 26.11 -2.97 -20.19
C LEU A 265 26.06 -2.78 -21.71
N ASP A 266 27.18 -2.93 -22.42
CA ASP A 266 27.28 -2.90 -23.89
C ASP A 266 27.74 -4.25 -24.49
N LEU A 267 27.22 -5.38 -23.98
CA LEU A 267 27.64 -6.72 -24.40
C LEU A 267 26.95 -7.15 -25.71
N HIS A 268 27.50 -6.69 -26.85
CA HIS A 268 27.04 -7.02 -28.20
C HIS A 268 28.19 -7.57 -29.09
N TYR A 269 27.83 -8.11 -30.26
CA TYR A 269 28.75 -8.80 -31.18
C TYR A 269 29.98 -8.00 -31.65
N GLY A 270 29.93 -6.67 -31.61
CA GLY A 270 31.05 -5.81 -31.98
C GLY A 270 32.15 -5.79 -30.92
N ASN A 271 31.77 -5.96 -29.66
CA ASN A 271 32.64 -6.05 -28.50
C ASN A 271 33.10 -7.51 -28.21
N MET A 272 32.71 -8.47 -29.06
CA MET A 272 33.12 -9.88 -28.98
C MET A 272 34.06 -10.25 -30.13
N LEU A 273 35.22 -10.80 -29.81
CA LEU A 273 36.30 -11.08 -30.76
C LEU A 273 36.51 -12.58 -30.94
N PHE A 274 36.40 -13.08 -32.17
CA PHE A 274 36.45 -14.51 -32.51
C PHE A 274 37.71 -14.88 -33.32
N ASP A 275 38.01 -16.18 -33.40
CA ASP A 275 38.91 -16.75 -34.42
C ASP A 275 38.12 -17.29 -35.63
N LYS A 276 38.82 -17.91 -36.60
CA LYS A 276 38.21 -18.39 -37.86
C LYS A 276 37.32 -19.61 -37.65
N GLU A 277 37.45 -20.25 -36.49
CA GLU A 277 36.75 -21.44 -36.05
C GLU A 277 35.59 -21.10 -35.09
N TYR A 278 35.24 -19.81 -34.94
CA TYR A 278 34.21 -19.30 -34.03
C TYR A 278 34.43 -19.70 -32.57
N ASN A 279 35.67 -19.71 -32.07
CA ASN A 279 35.94 -19.62 -30.64
C ASN A 279 35.90 -18.14 -30.23
N LEU A 280 35.20 -17.80 -29.15
CA LEU A 280 35.36 -16.50 -28.47
C LEU A 280 36.80 -16.40 -27.91
N THR A 281 37.53 -15.38 -28.34
CA THR A 281 38.95 -15.12 -28.00
C THR A 281 39.18 -13.87 -27.16
N GLY A 282 38.21 -12.95 -27.11
CA GLY A 282 38.26 -11.72 -26.32
C GLY A 282 36.91 -11.01 -26.21
N ILE A 283 36.66 -10.34 -25.08
CA ILE A 283 35.59 -9.34 -24.90
C ILE A 283 36.24 -8.00 -24.57
N ILE A 284 35.76 -6.91 -25.18
CA ILE A 284 36.37 -5.57 -25.13
C ILE A 284 35.36 -4.45 -24.80
N ASP A 285 35.90 -3.25 -24.54
CA ASP A 285 35.19 -2.04 -24.12
C ASP A 285 34.35 -2.18 -22.84
N TRP A 286 35.03 -2.58 -21.75
CA TRP A 286 34.47 -2.68 -20.40
C TRP A 286 34.24 -1.29 -19.74
N SER A 287 34.21 -0.20 -20.53
CA SER A 287 34.08 1.19 -20.06
C SER A 287 32.75 1.51 -19.40
N SER A 288 31.69 0.76 -19.74
CA SER A 288 30.35 0.85 -19.12
C SER A 288 30.05 -0.30 -18.16
N ALA A 289 31.06 -1.05 -17.72
CA ALA A 289 30.87 -2.20 -16.83
C ALA A 289 30.78 -1.78 -15.35
N GLN A 290 29.85 -2.41 -14.62
CA GLN A 290 29.53 -2.04 -13.24
C GLN A 290 28.85 -3.18 -12.48
N ALA A 291 28.95 -3.15 -11.14
CA ALA A 291 28.06 -3.92 -10.29
C ALA A 291 26.62 -3.40 -10.45
N ALA A 292 25.67 -4.27 -10.79
CA ALA A 292 24.30 -3.87 -11.15
C ALA A 292 23.25 -4.91 -10.74
N PRO A 293 21.95 -4.63 -10.85
CA PRO A 293 20.89 -5.62 -10.65
C PRO A 293 21.05 -6.85 -11.56
N LEU A 294 20.65 -8.04 -11.09
CA LEU A 294 20.73 -9.28 -11.89
C LEU A 294 19.90 -9.17 -13.18
N GLU A 295 18.79 -8.43 -13.10
CA GLU A 295 17.92 -8.03 -14.18
C GLU A 295 18.69 -7.45 -15.39
N GLN A 296 19.84 -6.78 -15.17
CA GLN A 296 20.65 -6.23 -16.26
C GLN A 296 21.35 -7.30 -17.11
N LEU A 297 21.64 -8.49 -16.58
CA LEU A 297 22.23 -9.58 -17.37
C LEU A 297 21.25 -10.15 -18.41
N SER A 298 19.94 -9.89 -18.31
CA SER A 298 19.00 -10.26 -19.39
C SER A 298 19.01 -9.27 -20.57
N VAL A 299 19.66 -8.11 -20.44
CA VAL A 299 19.65 -7.03 -21.43
C VAL A 299 20.82 -7.22 -22.40
N CYS A 300 20.71 -8.20 -23.30
CA CYS A 300 21.71 -8.46 -24.34
C CYS A 300 21.12 -8.22 -25.74
N PRO A 301 21.70 -7.32 -26.56
CA PRO A 301 21.25 -7.06 -27.93
C PRO A 301 21.22 -8.30 -28.85
N GLU A 302 22.00 -9.34 -28.57
CA GLU A 302 22.03 -10.57 -29.38
C GLU A 302 20.74 -11.40 -29.29
N PHE A 303 19.89 -11.12 -28.29
CA PHE A 303 18.58 -11.76 -28.11
C PHE A 303 17.41 -10.88 -28.59
N ALA A 304 17.70 -9.71 -29.17
CA ALA A 304 16.69 -8.73 -29.53
C ALA A 304 15.81 -9.18 -30.70
N THR A 305 14.49 -9.23 -30.47
CA THR A 305 13.49 -9.34 -31.54
C THR A 305 13.00 -7.95 -31.95
N PHE A 306 12.82 -7.76 -33.26
CA PHE A 306 12.42 -6.49 -33.87
C PHE A 306 10.94 -6.57 -34.29
N PRO A 307 10.04 -5.76 -33.71
CA PRO A 307 8.60 -5.84 -34.00
C PRO A 307 8.18 -5.47 -35.43
N GLY A 308 9.11 -4.97 -36.26
CA GLY A 308 8.91 -4.75 -37.70
C GLY A 308 9.44 -5.88 -38.60
N MET A 309 10.01 -6.94 -38.04
CA MET A 309 10.40 -8.16 -38.74
C MET A 309 9.35 -9.25 -38.53
N THR A 310 9.22 -10.16 -39.48
CA THR A 310 8.34 -11.34 -39.36
C THR A 310 8.77 -12.29 -38.23
N ASP A 311 7.90 -13.21 -37.83
CA ASP A 311 8.24 -14.23 -36.83
C ASP A 311 9.39 -15.12 -37.34
N GLU A 312 9.39 -15.48 -38.63
CA GLU A 312 10.46 -16.24 -39.29
C GLU A 312 11.81 -15.50 -39.32
N GLU A 313 11.82 -14.17 -39.47
CA GLU A 313 13.04 -13.35 -39.39
C GLU A 313 13.54 -13.13 -37.96
N ASN A 314 12.65 -13.21 -36.98
CA ASN A 314 12.98 -13.12 -35.55
C ASN A 314 13.41 -14.47 -34.94
N GLN A 315 12.92 -15.59 -35.47
CA GLN A 315 13.17 -16.95 -34.98
C GLN A 315 14.65 -17.26 -34.70
N PRO A 316 15.64 -16.88 -35.53
CA PRO A 316 17.05 -17.18 -35.24
C PRO A 316 17.57 -16.57 -33.94
N MET A 317 17.07 -15.40 -33.52
CA MET A 317 17.44 -14.79 -32.23
C MET A 317 16.74 -15.47 -31.06
N ILE A 318 15.50 -15.94 -31.26
CA ILE A 318 14.75 -16.72 -30.26
C ILE A 318 15.45 -18.06 -30.02
N ASP A 319 15.72 -18.83 -31.08
CA ASP A 319 16.45 -20.11 -31.02
C ASP A 319 17.81 -19.95 -30.30
N PHE A 320 18.53 -18.86 -30.60
CA PHE A 320 19.84 -18.58 -30.01
C PHE A 320 19.73 -18.17 -28.53
N LYS A 321 18.74 -17.36 -28.17
CA LYS A 321 18.43 -17.02 -26.77
C LYS A 321 18.11 -18.28 -25.96
N ASP A 322 17.23 -19.13 -26.47
CA ASP A 322 16.78 -20.33 -25.76
C ASP A 322 17.92 -21.35 -25.57
N LEU A 323 18.81 -21.48 -26.57
CA LEU A 323 20.05 -22.26 -26.43
C LEU A 323 20.98 -21.71 -25.33
N VAL A 324 21.19 -20.38 -25.27
CA VAL A 324 22.01 -19.76 -24.22
C VAL A 324 21.36 -19.97 -22.84
N VAL A 325 20.06 -19.70 -22.72
CA VAL A 325 19.32 -19.83 -21.47
C VAL A 325 19.30 -21.27 -20.96
N GLN A 326 19.18 -22.27 -21.84
CA GLN A 326 19.29 -23.68 -21.44
C GLN A 326 20.72 -24.03 -20.97
N TYR A 327 21.77 -23.57 -21.65
CA TYR A 327 23.13 -23.81 -21.16
C TYR A 327 23.43 -23.10 -19.83
N ILE A 328 22.89 -21.91 -19.57
CA ILE A 328 22.97 -21.27 -18.24
C ILE A 328 22.26 -22.16 -17.20
N ARG A 329 21.06 -22.66 -17.49
CA ARG A 329 20.30 -23.56 -16.61
C ARG A 329 21.03 -24.85 -16.30
N ASP A 330 21.76 -25.42 -17.27
CA ASP A 330 22.56 -26.63 -17.08
C ASP A 330 23.72 -26.37 -16.11
N ILE A 331 24.41 -25.22 -16.23
CA ILE A 331 25.54 -24.88 -15.34
C ILE A 331 25.06 -24.48 -13.94
N GLU A 332 23.93 -23.77 -13.82
CA GLU A 332 23.33 -23.35 -12.54
C GLU A 332 22.96 -24.53 -11.61
N GLN A 333 22.79 -25.75 -12.15
CA GLN A 333 22.50 -26.95 -11.36
C GLN A 333 23.74 -27.52 -10.65
N GLU A 334 24.95 -27.25 -11.12
CA GLU A 334 26.19 -27.87 -10.63
C GLU A 334 27.08 -26.91 -9.81
N GLN A 335 26.63 -25.66 -9.60
CA GLN A 335 27.51 -24.56 -9.17
C GLN A 335 27.31 -24.10 -7.72
N GLU A 336 28.40 -24.12 -6.94
CA GLU A 336 28.46 -23.52 -5.59
C GLU A 336 28.56 -21.99 -5.65
N ARG A 337 27.82 -21.30 -4.76
CA ARG A 337 27.80 -19.83 -4.67
C ARG A 337 28.99 -19.29 -3.87
N LYS A 338 29.45 -18.09 -4.24
CA LYS A 338 30.61 -17.39 -3.63
C LYS A 338 30.17 -16.08 -2.93
N PRO A 339 30.85 -15.64 -1.85
CA PRO A 339 30.59 -14.35 -1.21
C PRO A 339 31.02 -13.15 -2.10
N PRO A 340 30.54 -11.92 -1.82
CA PRO A 340 30.83 -10.74 -2.64
C PRO A 340 32.30 -10.30 -2.52
N LEU A 341 32.90 -9.84 -3.63
CA LEU A 341 34.33 -9.50 -3.69
C LEU A 341 34.72 -8.25 -2.87
N ASP A 342 33.78 -7.34 -2.63
CA ASP A 342 33.93 -6.15 -1.79
C ASP A 342 33.57 -6.41 -0.31
N ASN A 343 33.01 -7.58 0.02
CA ASN A 343 32.62 -7.95 1.38
C ASN A 343 32.69 -9.48 1.62
N PRO A 344 33.91 -10.06 1.67
CA PRO A 344 34.10 -11.52 1.70
C PRO A 344 33.66 -12.19 3.01
N ASP A 345 33.43 -11.42 4.09
CA ASP A 345 32.95 -11.91 5.39
C ASP A 345 31.41 -12.09 5.43
N LEU A 346 30.68 -11.83 4.33
CA LEU A 346 29.23 -11.94 4.26
C LEU A 346 28.78 -13.40 4.08
N ASP A 347 28.03 -13.93 5.05
CA ASP A 347 27.46 -15.28 4.98
C ASP A 347 26.29 -15.36 3.99
N ILE A 348 26.52 -16.01 2.84
CA ILE A 348 25.51 -16.30 1.81
C ILE A 348 24.85 -17.68 2.00
N VAL A 349 25.37 -18.54 2.89
CA VAL A 349 24.95 -19.96 3.01
C VAL A 349 23.48 -20.10 3.42
N GLY A 350 22.91 -19.09 4.10
CA GLY A 350 21.48 -19.05 4.42
C GLY A 350 20.52 -18.77 3.25
N GLN A 351 21.00 -18.26 2.10
CA GLN A 351 20.15 -17.73 1.01
C GLN A 351 19.69 -18.79 -0.02
N SER A 352 19.27 -19.96 0.44
CA SER A 352 19.07 -21.17 -0.40
C SER A 352 18.16 -21.02 -1.63
N ASN A 353 17.19 -20.09 -1.64
CA ASN A 353 16.12 -20.04 -2.65
C ASN A 353 16.21 -18.93 -3.72
N LEU A 354 17.28 -18.11 -3.78
CA LEU A 354 17.36 -16.97 -4.72
C LEU A 354 17.08 -17.35 -6.19
N MET A 355 16.26 -16.56 -6.89
CA MET A 355 15.89 -16.74 -8.30
C MET A 355 17.10 -16.98 -9.24
N PRO A 356 17.12 -18.04 -10.06
CA PRO A 356 18.19 -18.27 -11.05
C PRO A 356 18.12 -17.33 -12.26
N LEU A 357 19.26 -16.99 -12.86
CA LEU A 357 19.34 -16.14 -14.04
C LEU A 357 18.65 -16.79 -15.25
N SER A 358 18.81 -18.11 -15.45
CA SER A 358 18.11 -18.83 -16.53
C SER A 358 16.58 -18.83 -16.38
N THR A 359 16.08 -18.67 -15.15
CA THR A 359 14.64 -18.55 -14.88
C THR A 359 14.15 -17.14 -15.20
N TYR A 360 14.92 -16.12 -14.82
CA TYR A 360 14.59 -14.73 -15.16
C TYR A 360 14.64 -14.47 -16.67
N MET A 361 15.72 -14.88 -17.36
CA MET A 361 15.89 -14.65 -18.81
C MET A 361 14.81 -15.32 -19.68
N ALA A 362 14.23 -16.43 -19.21
CA ALA A 362 13.12 -17.14 -19.84
C ALA A 362 11.75 -16.47 -19.62
N SER A 363 11.64 -15.51 -18.71
CA SER A 363 10.38 -14.90 -18.30
C SER A 363 9.96 -13.69 -19.15
N LYS A 364 8.68 -13.31 -19.05
CA LYS A 364 8.20 -12.01 -19.56
C LYS A 364 8.91 -10.82 -18.89
N SER A 365 9.37 -10.96 -17.65
CA SER A 365 10.03 -9.88 -16.90
C SER A 365 11.33 -9.43 -17.55
N ALA A 366 12.13 -10.36 -18.07
CA ALA A 366 13.33 -10.06 -18.86
C ALA A 366 13.00 -9.30 -20.17
N GLU A 367 11.91 -9.66 -20.84
CA GLU A 367 11.45 -8.95 -22.05
C GLU A 367 10.99 -7.52 -21.70
N ILE A 368 10.24 -7.34 -20.61
CA ILE A 368 9.87 -6.00 -20.10
C ILE A 368 11.13 -5.21 -19.75
N THR A 369 12.10 -5.79 -19.02
CA THR A 369 13.39 -5.15 -18.69
C THR A 369 14.14 -4.71 -19.95
N TYR A 370 14.20 -5.56 -20.99
CA TYR A 370 14.83 -5.20 -22.26
C TYR A 370 14.12 -4.03 -22.95
N ARG A 371 12.79 -4.09 -23.11
CA ARG A 371 12.02 -2.99 -23.72
C ARG A 371 12.09 -1.69 -22.93
N GLN A 372 12.20 -1.77 -21.59
CA GLN A 372 12.40 -0.63 -20.70
C GLN A 372 13.79 0.00 -20.82
N TYR A 373 14.86 -0.82 -20.86
CA TYR A 373 16.23 -0.33 -21.03
C TYR A 373 16.44 0.35 -22.39
N MET A 374 15.81 -0.21 -23.43
CA MET A 374 15.82 0.33 -24.79
C MET A 374 14.92 1.58 -24.96
N SER A 375 14.15 1.96 -23.93
CA SER A 375 13.19 3.06 -23.97
C SER A 375 13.86 4.44 -23.83
N SER A 376 14.44 4.95 -24.91
CA SER A 376 14.85 6.37 -24.92
C SER A 376 13.64 7.29 -24.67
N PRO A 377 13.81 8.50 -24.10
CA PRO A 377 12.71 9.44 -23.84
C PRO A 377 11.88 9.88 -25.07
N ARG A 378 12.42 9.73 -26.30
CA ARG A 378 11.70 9.91 -27.57
C ARG A 378 11.17 8.60 -28.19
N GLY A 379 11.31 7.50 -27.47
CA GLY A 379 10.81 6.17 -27.79
C GLY A 379 9.83 5.63 -26.74
N SER A 380 9.61 6.35 -25.63
CA SER A 380 8.74 5.95 -24.52
C SER A 380 7.36 5.50 -24.99
N LEU A 381 6.72 6.20 -25.95
CA LEU A 381 5.44 5.79 -26.53
C LEU A 381 5.50 4.40 -27.20
N PHE A 382 6.55 4.12 -27.97
CA PHE A 382 6.74 2.81 -28.60
C PHE A 382 7.04 1.71 -27.55
N ALA A 383 7.94 1.99 -26.61
CA ALA A 383 8.26 1.05 -25.53
C ALA A 383 7.05 0.76 -24.63
N GLY A 384 6.25 1.78 -24.31
CA GLY A 384 5.01 1.66 -23.55
C GLY A 384 3.98 0.76 -24.24
N ARG A 385 3.74 0.95 -25.55
CA ARG A 385 2.85 0.08 -26.35
C ARG A 385 3.38 -1.35 -26.49
N MET A 386 4.71 -1.55 -26.52
CA MET A 386 5.31 -2.89 -26.48
C MET A 386 5.18 -3.56 -25.10
N VAL A 387 5.27 -2.79 -24.01
CA VAL A 387 5.17 -3.29 -22.63
C VAL A 387 3.71 -3.53 -22.20
N GLU A 388 2.76 -2.76 -22.72
CA GLU A 388 1.31 -2.96 -22.53
C GLU A 388 0.91 -4.43 -22.72
N GLY A 389 1.18 -5.00 -23.90
CA GLY A 389 0.76 -6.37 -24.24
C GLY A 389 1.46 -7.46 -23.43
N LEU A 390 2.57 -7.13 -22.76
CA LEU A 390 3.30 -8.04 -21.86
C LEU A 390 2.71 -8.05 -20.45
N ILE A 391 2.22 -6.89 -19.98
CA ILE A 391 1.59 -6.71 -18.66
C ILE A 391 0.10 -7.08 -18.71
N TYR A 392 -0.67 -6.44 -19.59
CA TYR A 392 -2.14 -6.49 -19.60
C TYR A 392 -2.73 -7.47 -20.64
N GLY A 393 -1.87 -8.11 -21.44
CA GLY A 393 -2.27 -9.08 -22.47
C GLY A 393 -2.95 -8.45 -23.69
N LYS A 394 -3.79 -9.23 -24.38
CA LYS A 394 -4.54 -8.80 -25.58
C LYS A 394 -5.98 -8.33 -25.28
N SER A 395 -6.40 -8.42 -24.01
CA SER A 395 -7.73 -8.04 -23.52
C SER A 395 -7.86 -6.55 -23.22
N VAL A 396 -6.74 -5.87 -23.01
CA VAL A 396 -6.68 -4.42 -22.81
C VAL A 396 -6.18 -3.76 -24.09
N THR A 397 -6.79 -2.63 -24.42
CA THR A 397 -6.38 -1.76 -25.51
C THR A 397 -5.80 -0.46 -24.97
N TRP A 398 -4.87 0.12 -25.73
CA TRP A 398 -4.20 1.36 -25.37
C TRP A 398 -5.18 2.51 -25.09
N GLU A 399 -6.30 2.54 -25.82
CA GLU A 399 -7.35 3.52 -25.61
C GLU A 399 -8.02 3.36 -24.24
N GLN A 400 -8.25 2.13 -23.75
CA GLN A 400 -8.77 1.90 -22.39
C GLN A 400 -7.78 2.35 -21.31
N LEU A 401 -6.47 2.11 -21.48
CA LEU A 401 -5.44 2.61 -20.55
C LEU A 401 -5.41 4.15 -20.53
N LYS A 402 -5.46 4.76 -21.72
CA LYS A 402 -5.48 6.21 -21.91
C LYS A 402 -6.74 6.85 -21.34
N GLU A 403 -7.91 6.20 -21.49
CA GLU A 403 -9.16 6.63 -20.87
C GLU A 403 -9.14 6.55 -19.34
N VAL A 404 -8.52 5.53 -18.75
CA VAL A 404 -8.34 5.44 -17.28
C VAL A 404 -7.47 6.61 -16.80
N LEU A 405 -6.32 6.84 -17.45
CA LEU A 405 -5.38 7.89 -17.05
C LEU A 405 -5.92 9.32 -17.28
N LEU A 406 -6.69 9.54 -18.34
CA LEU A 406 -7.41 10.80 -18.56
C LEU A 406 -8.56 10.98 -17.56
N GLY A 407 -9.26 9.90 -17.20
CA GLY A 407 -10.28 9.91 -16.15
C GLY A 407 -9.76 10.31 -14.76
N THR A 408 -8.45 10.19 -14.51
CA THR A 408 -7.78 10.72 -13.30
C THR A 408 -7.32 12.18 -13.39
N ARG A 409 -7.37 12.82 -14.56
CA ARG A 409 -6.78 14.17 -14.78
C ARG A 409 -7.74 15.36 -14.65
N ILE A 410 -9.02 15.13 -14.36
CA ILE A 410 -10.04 16.20 -14.26
C ILE A 410 -9.84 17.06 -12.98
N SER A 411 -9.09 16.57 -11.98
CA SER A 411 -8.79 17.28 -10.72
C SER A 411 -7.32 17.71 -10.59
N GLY A 412 -6.88 18.61 -11.48
CA GLY A 412 -5.59 19.30 -11.38
C GLY A 412 -4.35 18.50 -11.84
N PRO A 413 -3.15 19.11 -11.82
CA PRO A 413 -1.92 18.56 -12.41
C PRO A 413 -1.25 17.52 -11.48
N ARG A 414 -1.98 16.46 -11.09
CA ARG A 414 -1.41 15.33 -10.34
C ARG A 414 -0.62 14.43 -11.29
N CYS A 415 0.65 14.21 -10.97
CA CYS A 415 1.49 13.23 -11.67
C CYS A 415 1.27 11.83 -11.06
N PRO A 416 1.20 10.72 -11.84
CA PRO A 416 0.86 9.38 -11.33
C PRO A 416 1.96 8.71 -10.47
N GLN A 417 2.35 9.33 -9.36
CA GLN A 417 3.58 8.98 -8.65
C GLN A 417 3.39 8.11 -7.40
N LEU A 418 2.21 8.03 -6.79
CA LEU A 418 2.04 7.39 -5.48
C LEU A 418 1.77 5.87 -5.54
N GLY A 419 0.86 5.39 -6.39
CA GLY A 419 0.42 3.98 -6.43
C GLY A 419 1.57 2.97 -6.55
N VAL A 420 2.29 2.97 -7.68
CA VAL A 420 3.41 2.05 -7.97
C VAL A 420 4.49 2.08 -6.88
N THR A 421 4.76 3.26 -6.32
CA THR A 421 5.82 3.48 -5.33
C THR A 421 5.50 2.83 -3.99
N ARG A 422 4.22 2.80 -3.58
CA ARG A 422 3.79 2.10 -2.35
C ARG A 422 3.91 0.58 -2.47
N THR A 423 3.48 -0.02 -3.58
CA THR A 423 3.56 -1.48 -3.77
C THR A 423 5.01 -1.97 -3.74
N LEU A 424 5.94 -1.24 -4.38
CA LEU A 424 7.37 -1.56 -4.35
C LEU A 424 8.02 -1.27 -2.98
N ALA A 425 7.55 -0.28 -2.23
CA ALA A 425 7.99 -0.08 -0.84
C ALA A 425 7.59 -1.24 0.09
N ILE A 426 6.40 -1.84 -0.12
CA ILE A 426 5.95 -3.04 0.62
C ILE A 426 6.88 -4.23 0.33
N VAL A 427 7.23 -4.47 -0.94
CA VAL A 427 8.21 -5.49 -1.34
C VAL A 427 9.55 -5.30 -0.61
N ILE A 428 10.13 -4.09 -0.66
CA ILE A 428 11.41 -3.77 -0.01
C ILE A 428 11.36 -3.93 1.53
N SER A 429 10.19 -3.77 2.14
CA SER A 429 9.99 -3.91 3.59
C SER A 429 10.00 -5.36 4.09
N ARG A 430 9.71 -6.35 3.22
CA ARG A 430 9.58 -7.76 3.59
C ARG A 430 10.91 -8.50 3.66
N VAL A 431 11.98 -7.96 3.08
CA VAL A 431 13.31 -8.61 3.03
C VAL A 431 14.09 -8.38 4.34
N PRO A 432 14.55 -9.45 5.04
CA PRO A 432 15.27 -9.34 6.32
C PRO A 432 16.54 -8.47 6.26
N ARG A 433 16.75 -7.66 7.31
CA ARG A 433 17.92 -6.76 7.44
C ARG A 433 19.13 -7.47 8.07
N HIS A 434 20.03 -8.00 7.23
CA HIS A 434 21.27 -8.66 7.68
C HIS A 434 22.51 -7.75 7.68
N SER A 435 22.47 -6.64 8.43
CA SER A 435 23.67 -5.92 8.89
C SER A 435 23.37 -5.03 10.10
N PRO A 436 24.17 -5.07 11.20
CA PRO A 436 24.00 -4.15 12.32
C PRO A 436 24.55 -2.73 12.08
N ALA A 437 25.23 -2.49 10.94
CA ALA A 437 26.08 -1.31 10.76
C ALA A 437 25.50 -0.27 9.79
N ARG A 438 25.19 0.91 10.35
CA ARG A 438 24.80 2.18 9.69
C ARG A 438 23.37 2.21 9.11
N ARG A 439 22.73 3.38 9.26
CA ARG A 439 21.45 3.70 8.60
C ARG A 439 21.73 4.03 7.13
N SER A 440 21.11 3.32 6.21
CA SER A 440 21.05 3.73 4.80
C SER A 440 19.99 4.84 4.61
N PRO A 441 20.19 5.82 3.69
CA PRO A 441 19.28 6.95 3.52
C PRO A 441 17.88 6.63 3.01
N VAL A 442 17.57 5.39 2.60
CA VAL A 442 16.25 5.02 2.03
C VAL A 442 15.07 5.48 2.90
N LEU A 443 15.21 5.51 4.22
CA LEU A 443 14.15 5.96 5.15
C LEU A 443 14.09 7.48 5.39
N SER A 444 15.09 8.26 4.97
CA SER A 444 15.02 9.74 4.95
C SER A 444 14.72 10.29 3.54
N PHE A 445 15.10 9.56 2.48
CA PHE A 445 14.79 9.96 1.10
C PHE A 445 13.28 9.98 0.78
N PHE A 446 12.45 9.34 1.61
CA PHE A 446 10.98 9.49 1.58
C PHE A 446 10.47 10.86 2.09
N MET A 447 11.35 11.79 2.49
CA MET A 447 10.97 13.14 2.98
C MET A 447 11.70 14.32 2.31
N ASP A 448 12.81 14.12 1.59
CA ASP A 448 13.74 15.20 1.19
C ASP A 448 13.80 15.51 -0.33
N THR A 449 12.99 14.90 -1.21
CA THR A 449 13.14 15.08 -2.67
C THR A 449 12.42 16.28 -3.30
N ASP A 450 11.70 17.09 -2.53
CA ASP A 450 10.89 18.22 -3.05
C ASP A 450 11.60 19.59 -3.01
N THR A 451 12.87 19.67 -2.59
CA THR A 451 13.61 20.93 -2.38
C THR A 451 14.91 21.04 -3.18
N ALA A 452 14.81 21.11 -4.52
CA ALA A 452 15.98 21.29 -5.40
C ALA A 452 15.70 22.19 -6.63
N ALA A 453 15.22 23.42 -6.40
CA ALA A 453 14.96 24.39 -7.47
C ALA A 453 15.14 25.87 -7.06
N HIS A 454 16.36 26.28 -6.68
CA HIS A 454 16.99 27.62 -6.82
C HIS A 454 18.27 27.68 -5.94
N GLY A 455 19.20 28.61 -6.22
CA GLY A 455 20.41 28.82 -5.41
C GLY A 455 21.16 30.13 -5.71
N ASP A 456 21.99 30.54 -4.73
CA ASP A 456 23.09 31.52 -4.72
C ASP A 456 22.82 32.99 -5.15
N ASP A 457 23.33 34.05 -4.48
CA ASP A 457 23.98 34.26 -3.16
C ASP A 457 23.65 35.73 -2.70
N THR A 458 24.41 36.67 -2.09
CA THR A 458 25.83 36.85 -1.66
C THR A 458 25.94 37.88 -0.50
N LEU A 459 26.86 37.63 0.45
CA LEU A 459 27.53 38.62 1.36
C LEU A 459 26.67 39.34 2.44
N ALA A 460 27.15 39.73 3.63
CA ALA A 460 28.49 39.72 4.24
C ALA A 460 28.46 39.51 5.80
N ALA A 461 29.64 39.40 6.42
CA ALA A 461 29.89 39.15 7.87
C ALA A 461 30.01 40.48 8.71
N PRO A 462 30.27 40.54 10.06
CA PRO A 462 31.07 39.61 10.89
C PRO A 462 30.62 39.28 12.36
N SER A 463 31.40 38.39 12.99
CA SER A 463 31.45 37.96 14.42
C SER A 463 31.90 39.06 15.41
N PRO A 464 31.94 38.91 16.78
CA PRO A 464 32.19 37.65 17.53
C PRO A 464 31.64 37.46 18.99
N SER A 465 31.97 36.28 19.57
CA SER A 465 32.01 35.94 21.02
C SER A 465 30.65 35.61 21.71
N SER A 466 30.56 34.80 22.78
CA SER A 466 31.59 34.20 23.66
C SER A 466 31.13 32.88 24.35
N ASN A 467 32.11 32.00 24.68
CA ASN A 467 32.35 31.25 25.94
C ASN A 467 31.23 31.09 27.00
N VAL A 468 31.12 30.02 27.82
CA VAL A 468 31.89 28.76 28.02
C VAL A 468 31.09 27.81 28.96
N HIS A 469 31.16 26.48 28.79
CA HIS A 469 31.57 25.56 29.87
C HIS A 469 31.83 24.09 29.46
N LEU A 470 33.12 23.74 29.48
CA LEU A 470 33.68 22.39 29.69
C LEU A 470 33.45 21.98 31.18
N ARG A 471 33.50 20.73 31.67
CA ARG A 471 34.27 19.46 31.41
C ARG A 471 33.74 18.39 32.43
N PRO A 472 34.36 17.21 32.69
CA PRO A 472 35.20 16.30 31.90
C PRO A 472 34.68 14.82 31.88
N ALA A 473 35.43 13.94 31.22
CA ALA A 473 35.21 12.49 31.13
C ALA A 473 35.57 11.67 32.40
N CYS A 474 35.29 10.37 32.36
CA CYS A 474 36.08 9.35 33.04
C CYS A 474 36.48 8.25 32.01
N GLU A 475 37.73 7.79 32.06
CA GLU A 475 38.31 6.83 31.12
C GLU A 475 38.39 5.42 31.74
N ASN A 476 38.14 4.37 30.95
CA ASN A 476 39.21 3.47 30.49
C ASN A 476 38.69 2.23 29.75
N CYS A 477 39.39 1.82 28.69
CA CYS A 477 39.27 0.51 28.07
C CYS A 477 40.57 -0.28 28.26
N ARG A 478 40.50 -1.54 28.73
CA ARG A 478 41.38 -2.64 28.27
C ARG A 478 40.99 -4.04 28.79
N VAL A 479 40.26 -4.78 27.95
CA VAL A 479 40.71 -6.04 27.33
C VAL A 479 41.48 -7.05 28.22
N ARG A 480 40.87 -8.22 28.52
CA ARG A 480 41.19 -9.49 27.82
C ARG A 480 40.23 -10.65 28.10
N LYS A 481 40.26 -11.63 27.18
CA LYS A 481 39.49 -12.90 27.15
C LYS A 481 39.66 -13.75 28.43
N HIS A 482 38.58 -14.40 28.90
CA HIS A 482 38.44 -15.88 28.92
C HIS A 482 37.03 -16.34 29.35
N HIS A 483 36.77 -17.65 29.13
CA HIS A 483 35.64 -18.46 29.60
C HIS A 483 34.21 -18.20 29.09
N ILE A 484 33.87 -18.98 28.06
CA ILE A 484 32.59 -19.68 27.89
C ILE A 484 32.25 -20.51 29.15
N SER A 485 30.97 -20.93 29.29
CA SER A 485 30.40 -21.86 30.28
C SER A 485 29.84 -21.28 31.60
N PHE A 486 28.73 -20.52 31.49
CA PHE A 486 27.77 -20.42 32.62
C PHE A 486 26.28 -20.39 32.22
N SER A 487 25.93 -19.92 31.01
CA SER A 487 24.52 -19.79 30.60
C SER A 487 23.85 -21.11 30.18
N GLU A 488 24.56 -22.00 29.48
CA GLU A 488 24.00 -23.26 28.96
C GLU A 488 23.49 -24.18 30.09
N LYS A 489 24.20 -24.23 31.22
CA LYS A 489 23.85 -25.08 32.38
C LYS A 489 22.50 -24.76 33.03
N LYS A 490 21.86 -23.64 32.70
CA LYS A 490 20.48 -23.33 33.13
C LYS A 490 19.41 -23.82 32.16
N ILE A 491 19.73 -24.01 30.88
CA ILE A 491 18.80 -24.53 29.87
C ILE A 491 18.71 -26.06 29.98
N ASP A 492 19.87 -26.73 30.07
CA ASP A 492 19.99 -28.16 30.42
C ASP A 492 19.22 -28.55 31.70
N GLN A 493 19.13 -27.64 32.67
CA GLN A 493 18.42 -27.87 33.94
C GLN A 493 16.90 -27.67 33.85
N LEU A 494 16.40 -27.07 32.76
CA LEU A 494 14.97 -26.96 32.49
C LEU A 494 14.48 -28.17 31.67
N ASP A 495 15.20 -28.54 30.60
CA ASP A 495 14.87 -29.73 29.79
C ASP A 495 14.83 -31.01 30.63
N ARG A 496 15.88 -31.27 31.43
CA ARG A 496 15.92 -32.46 32.30
C ARG A 496 14.84 -32.46 33.39
N ARG A 497 14.24 -31.30 33.71
CA ARG A 497 13.07 -31.22 34.59
C ARG A 497 11.77 -31.43 33.83
N MET A 498 11.69 -31.03 32.57
CA MET A 498 10.58 -31.35 31.67
C MET A 498 10.47 -32.86 31.47
N ASP A 499 11.57 -33.53 31.14
CA ASP A 499 11.63 -34.98 30.98
C ASP A 499 11.27 -35.74 32.26
N GLN A 500 11.73 -35.27 33.43
CA GLN A 500 11.35 -35.88 34.72
C GLN A 500 9.85 -35.72 35.02
N VAL A 501 9.22 -34.59 34.64
CA VAL A 501 7.77 -34.40 34.78
C VAL A 501 7.00 -35.28 33.79
N LEU A 502 7.48 -35.43 32.54
CA LEU A 502 6.89 -36.32 31.54
C LEU A 502 7.01 -37.80 31.95
N GLY A 503 8.13 -38.21 32.54
CA GLY A 503 8.31 -39.54 33.11
C GLY A 503 7.34 -39.82 34.27
N LEU A 504 7.24 -38.90 35.24
CA LEU A 504 6.30 -39.03 36.36
C LEU A 504 4.83 -39.07 35.92
N LEU A 505 4.48 -38.35 34.84
CA LEU A 505 3.15 -38.44 34.21
C LEU A 505 2.90 -39.75 33.47
N HIS A 506 3.96 -40.48 33.08
CA HIS A 506 3.86 -41.78 32.44
C HIS A 506 3.78 -42.93 33.45
N ASP A 507 4.48 -42.82 34.60
CA ASP A 507 4.41 -43.79 35.69
C ASP A 507 3.07 -43.72 36.47
N LEU A 508 2.45 -42.53 36.55
CA LEU A 508 1.10 -42.34 37.12
C LEU A 508 -0.03 -43.04 36.34
N LYS A 509 0.27 -43.77 35.26
CA LYS A 509 -0.70 -44.52 34.45
C LYS A 509 -0.81 -46.02 34.79
N LEU A 510 -0.10 -46.49 35.83
CA LEU A 510 0.08 -47.93 36.09
C LEU A 510 -0.41 -48.46 37.47
N GLU A 511 -1.33 -47.77 38.15
CA GLU A 511 -2.11 -48.40 39.25
C GLU A 511 -3.64 -48.27 39.08
N GLN A 512 -4.32 -49.42 39.14
CA GLN A 512 -5.74 -49.55 39.49
C GLN A 512 -5.92 -50.81 40.35
N PRO A 513 -6.75 -50.74 41.40
CA PRO A 513 -7.47 -51.93 41.83
C PRO A 513 -8.95 -51.70 42.20
N SER A 514 -9.83 -52.11 41.27
CA SER A 514 -10.94 -53.07 41.51
C SER A 514 -12.25 -52.66 42.21
N ARG A 515 -13.35 -53.28 41.69
CA ARG A 515 -14.73 -53.41 42.22
C ARG A 515 -15.60 -52.14 42.11
N CYS A 516 -16.86 -52.17 41.65
CA CYS A 516 -17.78 -53.20 41.09
C CYS A 516 -19.00 -52.43 40.48
N CYS A 517 -19.95 -52.93 39.66
CA CYS A 517 -20.30 -54.20 38.99
C CYS A 517 -21.28 -53.85 37.80
N ALA A 518 -21.93 -54.69 36.97
CA ALA A 518 -22.05 -56.15 36.76
C ALA A 518 -22.53 -56.45 35.29
N THR A 519 -22.87 -57.71 35.00
CA THR A 519 -23.84 -58.21 33.96
C THR A 519 -23.87 -57.54 32.56
N LEU A 520 -23.16 -58.02 31.52
CA LEU A 520 -23.46 -59.21 30.65
C LEU A 520 -24.72 -59.09 29.74
N PRO A 521 -24.78 -59.72 28.53
CA PRO A 521 -23.68 -60.13 27.61
C PRO A 521 -23.99 -60.06 26.06
N THR A 522 -22.98 -60.39 25.23
CA THR A 522 -23.08 -60.92 23.81
C THR A 522 -23.51 -59.94 22.68
N ARG A 523 -23.14 -60.11 21.38
CA ARG A 523 -22.40 -61.16 20.61
C ARG A 523 -21.64 -60.52 19.40
N ALA A 524 -20.70 -61.24 18.75
CA ALA A 524 -19.77 -60.67 17.75
C ALA A 524 -19.74 -61.35 16.35
N ALA A 525 -19.25 -60.60 15.34
CA ALA A 525 -18.63 -60.97 14.04
C ALA A 525 -17.87 -59.71 13.52
N HIS A 526 -16.63 -59.71 12.98
CA HIS A 526 -16.09 -60.30 11.72
C HIS A 526 -16.82 -59.80 10.44
N VAL A 527 -16.16 -59.30 9.37
CA VAL A 527 -14.73 -59.22 8.98
C VAL A 527 -14.46 -58.02 8.02
N SER A 528 -13.18 -57.69 7.74
CA SER A 528 -12.56 -56.78 6.72
C SER A 528 -13.44 -56.02 5.68
N THR A 529 -13.05 -54.85 5.13
CA THR A 529 -11.74 -54.49 4.54
C THR A 529 -11.61 -52.98 4.24
N VAL A 530 -10.39 -52.48 4.00
CA VAL A 530 -10.00 -51.13 3.47
C VAL A 530 -10.15 -49.94 4.45
N PRO A 531 -9.08 -49.15 4.70
CA PRO A 531 -9.17 -47.86 5.37
C PRO A 531 -9.40 -46.71 4.36
N PRO A 532 -10.46 -45.89 4.50
CA PRO A 532 -10.54 -44.61 3.81
C PRO A 532 -9.64 -43.55 4.48
N THR A 533 -9.24 -42.53 3.73
CA THR A 533 -8.60 -41.32 4.25
C THR A 533 -9.53 -40.58 5.23
N PRO A 534 -8.98 -39.83 6.22
CA PRO A 534 -9.80 -39.12 7.21
C PRO A 534 -10.55 -37.94 6.59
N SER A 535 -11.76 -38.20 6.11
CA SER A 535 -12.73 -37.19 5.73
C SER A 535 -13.17 -36.37 6.94
N SER A 536 -13.23 -35.04 6.77
CA SER A 536 -14.09 -34.09 7.47
C SER A 536 -14.76 -34.57 8.77
N HIS A 537 -14.31 -34.03 9.91
CA HIS A 537 -15.02 -34.17 11.18
C HIS A 537 -16.41 -33.50 11.11
N ASN A 538 -17.43 -34.32 10.86
CA ASN A 538 -18.81 -34.01 11.24
C ASN A 538 -18.86 -33.90 12.78
N ILE A 539 -18.66 -32.69 13.31
CA ILE A 539 -18.92 -32.41 14.72
C ILE A 539 -20.43 -32.36 14.90
N GLN A 540 -20.97 -33.40 15.50
CA GLN A 540 -22.38 -33.49 15.86
C GLN A 540 -22.66 -32.49 17.00
N GLN A 541 -23.13 -31.30 16.63
CA GLN A 541 -23.20 -30.15 17.54
C GLN A 541 -24.22 -30.36 18.66
N THR A 542 -23.73 -30.36 19.91
CA THR A 542 -24.50 -29.85 21.06
C THR A 542 -24.04 -28.41 21.32
N PRO A 543 -24.81 -27.39 20.90
CA PRO A 543 -24.37 -26.00 20.97
C PRO A 543 -24.45 -25.46 22.41
N SER A 544 -23.34 -25.53 23.14
CA SER A 544 -23.13 -24.69 24.32
C SER A 544 -22.89 -23.25 23.84
N ALA A 545 -23.95 -22.45 23.79
CA ALA A 545 -23.90 -21.09 23.26
C ALA A 545 -22.93 -20.21 24.06
N VAL A 546 -21.82 -19.82 23.45
CA VAL A 546 -20.93 -18.77 23.98
C VAL A 546 -21.59 -17.42 23.71
N LEU A 547 -22.02 -16.76 24.78
CA LEU A 547 -22.68 -15.46 24.74
C LEU A 547 -21.63 -14.34 24.70
N GLY A 548 -21.86 -13.34 23.85
CA GLY A 548 -21.11 -12.08 23.90
C GLY A 548 -21.51 -11.27 25.13
N VAL A 549 -20.54 -10.73 25.87
CA VAL A 549 -20.83 -9.78 26.95
C VAL A 549 -21.16 -8.41 26.36
N GLU A 550 -22.34 -7.88 26.66
CA GLU A 550 -22.74 -6.49 26.37
C GLU A 550 -22.71 -5.66 27.66
N GLY A 551 -22.40 -4.37 27.53
CA GLY A 551 -22.43 -3.43 28.67
C GLY A 551 -23.79 -2.76 28.88
N GLU A 552 -23.89 -1.97 29.94
CA GLU A 552 -25.14 -1.35 30.42
C GLU A 552 -25.71 -0.25 29.49
N SER A 553 -24.95 0.23 28.49
CA SER A 553 -25.46 1.11 27.43
C SER A 553 -26.13 0.36 26.27
N SER A 554 -26.08 -0.98 26.24
CA SER A 554 -26.64 -1.78 25.15
C SER A 554 -28.18 -1.69 25.09
N LEU A 555 -28.73 -1.89 23.89
CA LEU A 555 -30.18 -2.00 23.71
C LEU A 555 -30.76 -3.19 24.52
N ALA A 556 -30.00 -4.28 24.69
CA ALA A 556 -30.41 -5.42 25.49
C ALA A 556 -30.48 -5.10 26.99
N ALA A 557 -29.51 -4.35 27.54
CA ALA A 557 -29.55 -3.87 28.93
C ALA A 557 -30.75 -2.94 29.17
N HIS A 558 -30.94 -1.94 28.31
CA HIS A 558 -32.06 -1.00 28.43
C HIS A 558 -33.44 -1.65 28.23
N SER A 559 -33.55 -2.70 27.41
CA SER A 559 -34.77 -3.51 27.27
C SER A 559 -35.03 -4.38 28.50
N ALA A 560 -33.98 -4.94 29.11
CA ALA A 560 -34.09 -5.70 30.35
C ALA A 560 -34.52 -4.80 31.53
N PHE A 561 -34.03 -3.54 31.60
CA PHE A 561 -34.52 -2.54 32.55
C PHE A 561 -36.04 -2.34 32.43
N ALA A 562 -36.56 -2.17 31.21
CA ALA A 562 -37.99 -1.96 30.98
C ALA A 562 -38.82 -3.19 31.40
N SER A 563 -38.32 -4.40 31.13
CA SER A 563 -38.96 -5.64 31.59
C SER A 563 -38.96 -5.75 33.13
N ASN A 564 -37.86 -5.39 33.80
CA ASN A 564 -37.74 -5.42 35.26
C ASN A 564 -38.70 -4.42 35.92
N LEU A 565 -38.80 -3.19 35.39
CA LEU A 565 -39.75 -2.18 35.86
C LEU A 565 -41.20 -2.69 35.74
N MET A 566 -41.56 -3.30 34.61
CA MET A 566 -42.88 -3.91 34.43
C MET A 566 -43.15 -5.06 35.40
N HIS A 567 -42.15 -5.91 35.70
CA HIS A 567 -42.30 -6.95 36.71
C HIS A 567 -42.48 -6.37 38.13
N GLN A 568 -41.79 -5.28 38.47
CA GLN A 568 -41.97 -4.59 39.75
C GLN A 568 -43.39 -4.01 39.87
N VAL A 569 -43.84 -3.24 38.87
CA VAL A 569 -45.21 -2.68 38.82
C VAL A 569 -46.28 -3.78 38.90
N ALA A 570 -46.12 -4.87 38.13
CA ALA A 570 -47.05 -6.01 38.19
C ALA A 570 -47.00 -6.80 39.50
N SER A 571 -45.90 -6.74 40.26
CA SER A 571 -45.78 -7.38 41.58
C SER A 571 -46.36 -6.56 42.74
N ALA A 572 -46.56 -5.26 42.54
CA ALA A 572 -47.11 -4.33 43.54
C ALA A 572 -48.66 -4.36 43.62
N GLU A 573 -49.34 -5.15 42.78
CA GLU A 573 -50.81 -5.23 42.75
C GLU A 573 -51.37 -6.66 42.90
N PRO A 574 -51.71 -7.09 44.12
CA PRO A 574 -52.35 -8.39 44.36
C PRO A 574 -53.89 -8.30 44.22
N SER A 575 -54.44 -8.13 43.01
CA SER A 575 -55.90 -8.14 42.81
C SER A 575 -56.42 -8.57 41.42
N PRO A 576 -57.68 -9.05 41.32
CA PRO A 576 -58.12 -9.97 40.26
C PRO A 576 -58.55 -9.30 38.95
N GLY A 577 -57.71 -8.42 38.40
CA GLY A 577 -57.88 -7.82 37.06
C GLY A 577 -56.87 -8.32 36.02
N PHE A 578 -55.76 -8.94 36.44
CA PHE A 578 -54.70 -9.44 35.56
C PHE A 578 -55.16 -10.69 34.79
N GLY A 579 -55.86 -10.47 33.67
CA GLY A 579 -56.26 -11.53 32.74
C GLY A 579 -55.07 -12.22 32.06
N PRO A 580 -55.29 -13.40 31.44
CA PRO A 580 -54.23 -14.19 30.82
C PRO A 580 -53.44 -13.41 29.75
N ASP A 581 -54.09 -12.49 29.03
CA ASP A 581 -53.47 -11.75 27.93
C ASP A 581 -52.37 -10.77 28.39
N MET A 582 -52.49 -10.17 29.58
CA MET A 582 -51.42 -9.32 30.13
C MET A 582 -50.20 -10.19 30.48
N LYS A 583 -50.42 -11.36 31.09
CA LYS A 583 -49.35 -12.32 31.36
C LYS A 583 -48.71 -12.81 30.05
N ASN A 584 -49.51 -13.21 29.05
CA ASN A 584 -49.02 -13.63 27.74
C ASN A 584 -48.16 -12.53 27.07
N THR A 585 -48.49 -11.24 27.29
CA THR A 585 -47.73 -10.12 26.73
C THR A 585 -46.43 -9.85 27.49
N LEU A 586 -46.41 -10.02 28.82
CA LEU A 586 -45.18 -9.96 29.63
C LEU A 586 -44.26 -11.15 29.37
N ASP A 587 -44.80 -12.36 29.24
CA ASP A 587 -44.06 -13.57 28.85
C ASP A 587 -43.49 -13.40 27.42
N ALA A 588 -44.22 -12.74 26.50
CA ALA A 588 -43.73 -12.39 25.17
C ALA A 588 -42.63 -11.31 25.19
N LEU A 589 -42.70 -10.31 26.08
CA LEU A 589 -41.62 -9.32 26.28
C LEU A 589 -40.36 -10.01 26.82
N SER A 590 -40.52 -10.84 27.86
CA SER A 590 -39.44 -11.63 28.46
C SER A 590 -38.79 -12.55 27.42
N HIS A 591 -39.58 -13.24 26.60
CA HIS A 591 -39.08 -14.03 25.47
C HIS A 591 -38.32 -13.18 24.44
N VAL A 592 -38.80 -11.98 24.07
CA VAL A 592 -38.10 -11.11 23.11
C VAL A 592 -36.76 -10.60 23.68
N VAL A 593 -36.74 -10.17 24.95
CA VAL A 593 -35.50 -9.78 25.64
C VAL A 593 -34.53 -10.97 25.79
N GLY A 594 -35.05 -12.16 26.06
CA GLY A 594 -34.29 -13.41 26.03
C GLY A 594 -33.68 -13.69 24.65
N THR A 595 -34.48 -13.64 23.58
CA THR A 595 -34.03 -13.85 22.19
C THR A 595 -32.99 -12.83 21.72
N LEU A 596 -33.05 -11.59 22.22
CA LEU A 596 -32.03 -10.57 21.97
C LEU A 596 -30.70 -10.89 22.66
N LYS A 597 -30.75 -11.38 23.91
CA LYS A 597 -29.55 -11.85 24.64
C LYS A 597 -29.00 -13.17 24.09
N GLU A 598 -29.86 -14.08 23.66
CA GLU A 598 -29.51 -15.41 23.13
C GLU A 598 -28.99 -15.37 21.67
N GLN A 599 -28.65 -14.19 21.14
CA GLN A 599 -27.95 -14.08 19.85
C GLN A 599 -26.58 -14.77 19.93
N THR A 600 -26.54 -16.01 19.43
CA THR A 600 -25.32 -16.83 19.38
C THR A 600 -24.22 -16.09 18.63
N PHE A 601 -23.08 -15.90 19.29
CA PHE A 601 -21.91 -15.19 18.72
C PHE A 601 -21.45 -15.76 17.36
N ALA A 602 -21.63 -17.07 17.14
CA ALA A 602 -21.35 -17.71 15.85
C ALA A 602 -22.23 -17.20 14.68
N ASN A 603 -23.43 -16.69 14.95
CA ASN A 603 -24.32 -16.10 13.93
C ASN A 603 -24.01 -14.60 13.71
N GLU A 604 -23.61 -13.88 14.77
CA GLU A 604 -23.04 -12.52 14.62
C GLU A 604 -21.83 -12.52 13.68
N MET A 605 -20.92 -13.47 13.85
CA MET A 605 -19.64 -13.56 13.13
C MET A 605 -19.71 -14.23 11.74
N ALA A 606 -20.88 -14.72 11.30
CA ALA A 606 -21.03 -15.37 10.00
C ALA A 606 -21.41 -14.38 8.89
N TYR A 607 -20.96 -14.62 7.65
CA TYR A 607 -21.43 -13.90 6.47
C TYR A 607 -22.61 -14.66 5.80
N PRO A 608 -23.75 -14.01 5.47
CA PRO A 608 -24.92 -14.70 4.93
C PRO A 608 -24.73 -15.30 3.52
N HIS A 609 -23.84 -14.75 2.70
CA HIS A 609 -23.65 -15.12 1.30
C HIS A 609 -22.26 -15.71 1.00
N SER A 610 -21.42 -15.96 2.01
CA SER A 610 -20.08 -16.51 1.77
C SER A 610 -20.16 -17.97 1.25
N ARG A 611 -19.33 -18.27 0.25
CA ARG A 611 -19.31 -19.58 -0.40
C ARG A 611 -18.44 -20.57 0.39
N PRO A 612 -18.84 -21.84 0.61
CA PRO A 612 -18.04 -22.80 1.39
C PRO A 612 -16.65 -23.06 0.75
N SER A 613 -15.58 -22.62 1.42
CA SER A 613 -14.24 -22.61 0.85
C SER A 613 -13.55 -23.98 0.87
N GLN A 614 -12.99 -24.38 -0.28
CA GLN A 614 -11.91 -25.38 -0.40
C GLN A 614 -10.55 -24.70 -0.70
N ARG A 615 -10.35 -23.46 -0.23
CA ARG A 615 -9.17 -22.61 -0.50
C ARG A 615 -8.65 -22.66 -1.95
N PRO A 616 -9.46 -22.26 -2.96
CA PRO A 616 -8.92 -21.88 -4.25
C PRO A 616 -8.02 -20.64 -4.11
N ARG A 617 -7.17 -20.38 -5.11
CA ARG A 617 -6.56 -19.04 -5.25
C ARG A 617 -7.62 -18.04 -5.74
N PRO A 618 -7.47 -16.72 -5.50
CA PRO A 618 -8.41 -15.71 -5.99
C PRO A 618 -8.60 -15.64 -7.51
N SER A 619 -7.71 -16.26 -8.29
CA SER A 619 -7.74 -16.36 -9.76
C SER A 619 -8.84 -17.31 -10.29
N GLY A 620 -10.08 -17.12 -9.86
CA GLY A 620 -11.20 -18.00 -10.20
C GLY A 620 -12.60 -17.51 -9.80
N TYR A 621 -12.73 -16.27 -9.32
CA TYR A 621 -14.03 -15.63 -9.08
C TYR A 621 -14.48 -14.87 -10.32
N GLU A 622 -15.78 -14.93 -10.61
CA GLU A 622 -16.39 -14.06 -11.64
C GLU A 622 -16.40 -12.60 -11.15
N LEU A 623 -16.11 -11.69 -12.07
CA LEU A 623 -16.16 -10.24 -11.87
C LEU A 623 -17.09 -9.63 -12.94
N PRO A 624 -17.68 -8.44 -12.70
CA PRO A 624 -18.46 -7.72 -13.72
C PRO A 624 -17.63 -7.49 -15.01
N PRO A 625 -18.26 -7.41 -16.20
CA PRO A 625 -17.57 -7.04 -17.43
C PRO A 625 -16.84 -5.71 -17.28
N ILE A 626 -15.57 -5.66 -17.65
CA ILE A 626 -14.72 -4.51 -17.32
C ILE A 626 -15.18 -3.23 -18.01
N GLU A 627 -15.84 -3.32 -19.17
CA GLU A 627 -16.46 -2.18 -19.84
C GLU A 627 -17.47 -1.49 -18.92
N LYS A 628 -18.26 -2.27 -18.17
CA LYS A 628 -19.22 -1.77 -17.18
C LYS A 628 -18.56 -1.31 -15.89
N ALA A 629 -17.49 -1.96 -15.46
CA ALA A 629 -16.69 -1.49 -14.33
C ALA A 629 -16.04 -0.11 -14.60
N VAL A 630 -15.46 0.08 -15.79
CA VAL A 630 -14.79 1.32 -16.21
C VAL A 630 -15.79 2.44 -16.51
N GLU A 631 -16.91 2.15 -17.19
CA GLU A 631 -18.03 3.08 -17.38
C GLU A 631 -18.54 3.61 -16.04
N LEU A 632 -18.76 2.71 -15.07
CA LEU A 632 -19.23 3.07 -13.73
C LEU A 632 -18.21 3.88 -12.92
N ILE A 633 -16.92 3.53 -12.95
CA ILE A 633 -15.86 4.32 -12.30
C ILE A 633 -15.77 5.73 -12.90
N LYS A 634 -15.91 5.87 -14.24
CA LYS A 634 -15.98 7.19 -14.89
C LYS A 634 -17.20 7.98 -14.44
N ILE A 635 -18.39 7.36 -14.38
CA ILE A 635 -19.63 8.02 -13.93
C ILE A 635 -19.49 8.49 -12.47
N ALA A 636 -18.99 7.63 -11.57
CA ALA A 636 -18.79 7.96 -10.16
C ALA A 636 -17.82 9.14 -9.96
N LYS A 637 -16.66 9.13 -10.64
CA LYS A 637 -15.69 10.24 -10.58
C LYS A 637 -16.20 11.53 -11.23
N SER A 638 -16.97 11.44 -12.32
CA SER A 638 -17.38 12.62 -13.10
C SER A 638 -18.62 13.33 -12.57
N GLN A 639 -19.61 12.57 -12.05
CA GLN A 639 -20.86 13.14 -11.53
C GLN A 639 -20.79 13.47 -10.04
N ARG A 640 -19.68 13.17 -9.36
CA ARG A 640 -19.57 13.13 -7.88
C ARG A 640 -20.80 12.40 -7.29
N LEU A 641 -21.12 11.21 -7.81
CA LEU A 641 -22.33 10.46 -7.44
C LEU A 641 -22.45 10.39 -5.92
N ALA A 642 -23.48 11.05 -5.38
CA ALA A 642 -23.73 11.07 -3.95
C ALA A 642 -24.44 9.78 -3.54
N GLY A 643 -23.65 8.72 -3.34
CA GLY A 643 -24.04 7.56 -2.55
C GLY A 643 -23.77 7.77 -1.06
N THR A 644 -24.16 6.81 -0.24
CA THR A 644 -24.34 7.01 1.21
C THR A 644 -23.09 6.75 2.07
N GLY A 645 -21.85 6.88 1.56
CA GLY A 645 -20.69 6.76 2.44
C GLY A 645 -19.26 6.73 1.85
N PHE A 646 -18.37 6.25 2.72
CA PHE A 646 -16.89 6.22 2.67
C PHE A 646 -16.24 5.86 1.32
N ILE A 647 -16.89 5.08 0.46
CA ILE A 647 -16.35 4.62 -0.82
C ILE A 647 -16.00 5.76 -1.78
N TYR A 648 -16.84 6.79 -1.93
CA TYR A 648 -16.60 7.87 -2.90
C TYR A 648 -15.39 8.72 -2.51
N GLU A 649 -15.26 9.03 -1.22
CA GLU A 649 -14.10 9.75 -0.69
C GLU A 649 -12.82 8.90 -0.78
N PHE A 650 -12.91 7.59 -0.53
CA PHE A 650 -11.80 6.67 -0.81
C PHE A 650 -11.37 6.70 -2.30
N MET A 651 -12.32 6.75 -3.23
CA MET A 651 -12.07 6.80 -4.68
C MET A 651 -11.52 8.14 -5.19
N LEU A 652 -11.73 9.23 -4.44
CA LEU A 652 -11.15 10.55 -4.71
C LEU A 652 -9.76 10.70 -4.08
N MET A 653 -9.59 10.17 -2.87
CA MET A 653 -8.34 10.23 -2.10
C MET A 653 -7.30 9.17 -2.50
N ARG A 654 -7.66 8.21 -3.36
CA ARG A 654 -6.75 7.14 -3.81
C ARG A 654 -7.08 6.58 -5.19
N ASP A 655 -6.04 6.02 -5.83
CA ASP A 655 -6.06 5.37 -7.15
C ASP A 655 -6.86 4.04 -7.16
N PHE A 656 -8.16 4.08 -6.84
CA PHE A 656 -9.05 2.90 -6.86
C PHE A 656 -9.14 2.24 -8.25
N SER A 657 -8.98 3.03 -9.32
CA SER A 657 -8.87 2.53 -10.70
C SER A 657 -7.74 1.51 -10.85
N ASP A 658 -6.59 1.78 -10.25
CA ASP A 658 -5.38 0.99 -10.41
C ASP A 658 -5.50 -0.31 -9.59
N ILE A 659 -6.13 -0.24 -8.40
CA ILE A 659 -6.52 -1.42 -7.61
C ILE A 659 -7.49 -2.32 -8.40
N CYS A 660 -8.48 -1.72 -9.08
CA CYS A 660 -9.41 -2.46 -9.91
C CYS A 660 -8.71 -3.14 -11.10
N LEU A 661 -7.87 -2.41 -11.84
CA LEU A 661 -7.09 -2.98 -12.96
C LEU A 661 -6.17 -4.11 -12.50
N GLN A 662 -5.52 -3.96 -11.34
CA GLN A 662 -4.69 -4.99 -10.73
C GLN A 662 -5.50 -6.27 -10.43
N VAL A 663 -6.75 -6.14 -9.96
CA VAL A 663 -7.65 -7.28 -9.71
C VAL A 663 -8.21 -7.91 -11.00
N TYR A 664 -8.43 -7.13 -12.06
CA TYR A 664 -8.89 -7.67 -13.37
C TYR A 664 -7.78 -8.37 -14.17
N PHE A 665 -6.52 -7.93 -14.07
CA PHE A 665 -5.46 -8.30 -15.02
C PHE A 665 -4.18 -8.88 -14.42
N SER A 666 -4.01 -8.90 -13.10
CA SER A 666 -2.85 -9.52 -12.46
C SER A 666 -3.14 -10.95 -12.01
N ASP A 667 -2.26 -11.90 -12.33
CA ASP A 667 -2.22 -13.21 -11.66
C ASP A 667 -1.71 -13.09 -10.19
N THR A 668 -1.29 -11.90 -9.77
CA THR A 668 -0.56 -11.64 -8.51
C THR A 668 -1.12 -10.45 -7.71
N PHE A 669 -2.43 -10.25 -7.68
CA PHE A 669 -3.07 -9.32 -6.74
C PHE A 669 -3.19 -9.92 -5.33
N SER A 670 -3.27 -9.07 -4.31
CA SER A 670 -3.49 -9.48 -2.92
C SER A 670 -4.97 -9.60 -2.57
N GLU A 671 -5.26 -10.42 -1.55
CA GLU A 671 -6.59 -10.57 -0.96
C GLU A 671 -7.20 -9.23 -0.48
N MET A 672 -6.36 -8.30 -0.01
CA MET A 672 -6.80 -6.95 0.39
C MET A 672 -7.29 -6.13 -0.82
N GLU A 673 -6.56 -6.18 -1.94
CA GLU A 673 -6.94 -5.49 -3.18
C GLU A 673 -8.25 -6.08 -3.76
N PHE A 674 -8.41 -7.41 -3.69
CA PHE A 674 -9.64 -8.09 -4.10
C PHE A 674 -10.85 -7.67 -3.25
N ILE A 675 -10.69 -7.57 -1.92
CA ILE A 675 -11.73 -7.07 -1.01
C ILE A 675 -12.08 -5.62 -1.33
N ILE A 676 -11.09 -4.74 -1.53
CA ILE A 676 -11.30 -3.33 -1.87
C ILE A 676 -12.06 -3.18 -3.19
N ALA A 677 -11.64 -3.91 -4.24
CA ALA A 677 -12.29 -3.87 -5.55
C ALA A 677 -13.75 -4.33 -5.48
N ASN A 678 -14.02 -5.49 -4.85
CA ASN A 678 -15.38 -6.03 -4.76
C ASN A 678 -16.28 -5.19 -3.82
N ALA A 679 -15.75 -4.61 -2.74
CA ALA A 679 -16.50 -3.66 -1.91
C ALA A 679 -16.90 -2.42 -2.71
N GLY A 680 -15.95 -1.79 -3.41
CA GLY A 680 -16.22 -0.62 -4.23
C GLY A 680 -17.21 -0.89 -5.35
N PHE A 681 -17.06 -2.01 -6.07
CA PHE A 681 -18.03 -2.39 -7.10
C PHE A 681 -19.41 -2.72 -6.53
N TYR A 682 -19.52 -3.37 -5.36
CA TYR A 682 -20.80 -3.61 -4.71
C TYR A 682 -21.56 -2.29 -4.42
N SER A 683 -20.90 -1.31 -3.80
CA SER A 683 -21.52 -0.01 -3.53
C SER A 683 -21.88 0.73 -4.83
N LEU A 684 -20.93 0.85 -5.76
CA LEU A 684 -21.14 1.59 -7.01
C LEU A 684 -22.27 0.99 -7.88
N PHE A 685 -22.33 -0.34 -8.05
CA PHE A 685 -23.39 -0.96 -8.84
C PHE A 685 -24.76 -0.87 -8.14
N SER A 686 -24.78 -0.88 -6.80
CA SER A 686 -26.01 -0.68 -6.03
C SER A 686 -26.55 0.75 -6.22
N ASP A 687 -25.72 1.77 -5.99
CA ASP A 687 -26.11 3.18 -6.16
C ASP A 687 -26.51 3.49 -7.61
N TYR A 688 -25.75 3.00 -8.59
CA TYR A 688 -26.05 3.22 -10.01
C TYR A 688 -27.35 2.54 -10.46
N SER A 689 -27.74 1.42 -9.83
CA SER A 689 -29.01 0.73 -10.14
C SER A 689 -30.24 1.64 -9.94
N CYS A 690 -30.19 2.56 -8.97
CA CYS A 690 -31.25 3.55 -8.73
C CYS A 690 -31.38 4.55 -9.89
N HIS A 691 -30.26 4.90 -10.54
CA HIS A 691 -30.16 5.97 -11.54
C HIS A 691 -30.42 5.49 -12.98
N VAL A 692 -30.42 4.19 -13.25
CA VAL A 692 -30.67 3.62 -14.58
C VAL A 692 -32.14 3.21 -14.83
N PRO A 693 -32.59 3.17 -16.10
CA PRO A 693 -33.89 2.62 -16.48
C PRO A 693 -34.05 1.14 -16.08
N SER A 694 -35.29 0.70 -15.86
CA SER A 694 -35.62 -0.65 -15.36
C SER A 694 -34.93 -1.80 -16.12
N GLY A 695 -34.88 -1.74 -17.44
CA GLY A 695 -34.23 -2.77 -18.28
C GLY A 695 -32.70 -2.85 -18.17
N GLN A 696 -32.05 -1.96 -17.41
CA GLN A 696 -30.62 -2.03 -17.05
C GLN A 696 -30.40 -2.19 -15.54
N ARG A 697 -31.40 -1.84 -14.72
CA ARG A 697 -31.37 -1.93 -13.25
C ARG A 697 -31.09 -3.35 -12.77
N ASP A 698 -31.82 -4.34 -13.30
CA ASP A 698 -31.69 -5.74 -12.87
C ASP A 698 -30.26 -6.25 -13.11
N THR A 699 -29.67 -5.94 -14.26
CA THR A 699 -28.27 -6.28 -14.59
C THR A 699 -27.26 -5.62 -13.65
N CYS A 700 -27.50 -4.37 -13.23
CA CYS A 700 -26.65 -3.71 -12.23
C CYS A 700 -26.79 -4.37 -10.85
N LEU A 701 -28.00 -4.76 -10.45
CA LEU A 701 -28.26 -5.48 -9.20
C LEU A 701 -27.66 -6.90 -9.19
N ASP A 702 -27.57 -7.55 -10.36
CA ASP A 702 -26.88 -8.83 -10.52
C ASP A 702 -25.36 -8.68 -10.33
N TYR A 703 -24.73 -7.64 -10.92
CA TYR A 703 -23.31 -7.34 -10.67
C TYR A 703 -23.04 -6.93 -9.22
N ALA A 704 -23.91 -6.13 -8.61
CA ALA A 704 -23.82 -5.80 -7.18
C ALA A 704 -23.87 -7.08 -6.32
N ARG A 705 -24.76 -8.03 -6.62
CA ARG A 705 -24.86 -9.31 -5.92
C ARG A 705 -23.61 -10.17 -6.06
N MET A 706 -23.06 -10.27 -7.28
CA MET A 706 -21.79 -10.96 -7.56
C MET A 706 -20.64 -10.37 -6.73
N CYS A 707 -20.47 -9.04 -6.74
CA CYS A 707 -19.45 -8.37 -5.95
C CYS A 707 -19.65 -8.55 -4.44
N ARG A 708 -20.91 -8.57 -3.94
CA ARG A 708 -21.20 -8.87 -2.53
C ARG A 708 -20.84 -10.30 -2.14
N GLU A 709 -21.14 -11.30 -2.97
CA GLU A 709 -20.76 -12.70 -2.72
C GLU A 709 -19.25 -12.90 -2.70
N ASN A 710 -18.53 -12.24 -3.62
CA ASN A 710 -17.07 -12.22 -3.63
C ASN A 710 -16.50 -11.54 -2.37
N LEU A 711 -17.03 -10.38 -2.00
CA LEU A 711 -16.65 -9.63 -0.79
C LEU A 711 -16.86 -10.47 0.48
N GLU A 712 -18.04 -11.02 0.68
CA GLU A 712 -18.38 -11.84 1.85
C GLU A 712 -17.58 -13.13 1.92
N THR A 713 -17.21 -13.73 0.78
CA THR A 713 -16.34 -14.91 0.75
C THR A 713 -14.89 -14.55 1.09
N ALA A 714 -14.36 -13.45 0.54
CA ALA A 714 -12.99 -13.02 0.82
C ALA A 714 -12.80 -12.54 2.26
N LEU A 715 -13.78 -11.81 2.82
CA LEU A 715 -13.78 -11.40 4.24
C LEU A 715 -13.88 -12.61 5.20
N TYR A 716 -14.47 -13.73 4.78
CA TYR A 716 -14.56 -14.95 5.58
C TYR A 716 -13.24 -15.74 5.64
N ASP A 717 -12.49 -15.81 4.53
CA ASP A 717 -11.24 -16.58 4.45
C ASP A 717 -10.00 -15.84 5.00
N LEU A 718 -10.14 -14.55 5.37
CA LEU A 718 -9.08 -13.67 5.88
C LEU A 718 -8.16 -14.32 6.95
N PRO A 719 -6.83 -14.22 6.83
CA PRO A 719 -5.91 -14.80 7.79
C PRO A 719 -5.81 -13.98 9.09
N LEU A 720 -5.67 -14.67 10.23
CA LEU A 720 -5.48 -14.07 11.56
C LEU A 720 -4.28 -13.09 11.63
N HIS A 721 -3.24 -13.35 10.83
CA HIS A 721 -2.04 -12.52 10.71
C HIS A 721 -2.08 -11.71 9.41
N LEU A 722 -2.79 -10.59 9.44
CA LEU A 722 -2.88 -9.64 8.33
C LEU A 722 -1.57 -8.86 8.15
N PRO A 723 -1.19 -8.48 6.91
CA PRO A 723 -0.01 -7.68 6.66
C PRO A 723 -0.23 -6.22 7.12
N THR A 724 0.81 -5.61 7.69
CA THR A 724 0.74 -4.24 8.23
C THR A 724 0.82 -3.19 7.11
N THR A 725 -0.24 -3.01 6.31
CA THR A 725 -0.27 -2.09 5.16
C THR A 725 -1.55 -1.23 5.13
N PRO A 726 -1.56 -0.10 4.38
CA PRO A 726 -2.75 0.73 4.22
C PRO A 726 -3.93 -0.03 3.61
N GLU A 727 -3.67 -1.01 2.75
CA GLU A 727 -4.68 -1.81 2.04
C GLU A 727 -5.38 -2.76 3.00
N ALA A 728 -4.67 -3.34 3.97
CA ALA A 728 -5.28 -4.13 5.03
C ALA A 728 -6.23 -3.29 5.91
N ILE A 729 -5.85 -2.05 6.25
CA ILE A 729 -6.74 -1.11 6.95
C ILE A 729 -7.97 -0.83 6.10
N THR A 730 -7.80 -0.50 4.82
CA THR A 730 -8.91 -0.22 3.89
C THR A 730 -9.86 -1.41 3.74
N ALA A 731 -9.34 -2.62 3.54
CA ALA A 731 -10.13 -3.85 3.39
C ALA A 731 -10.95 -4.16 4.66
N LEU A 732 -10.33 -4.00 5.84
CA LEU A 732 -11.00 -4.14 7.14
C LEU A 732 -12.08 -3.08 7.35
N LEU A 733 -11.85 -1.82 6.96
CA LEU A 733 -12.84 -0.74 7.05
C LEU A 733 -14.05 -0.98 6.14
N PHE A 734 -13.84 -1.42 4.90
CA PHE A 734 -14.95 -1.82 4.02
C PHE A 734 -15.73 -3.02 4.59
N GLY A 735 -15.04 -4.02 5.13
CA GLY A 735 -15.69 -5.14 5.82
C GLY A 735 -16.47 -4.71 7.07
N ALA A 736 -15.95 -3.75 7.84
CA ALA A 736 -16.62 -3.20 9.02
C ALA A 736 -17.86 -2.38 8.66
N TRP A 737 -17.83 -1.64 7.55
CA TRP A 737 -18.97 -0.91 6.99
C TRP A 737 -20.05 -1.88 6.50
N HIS A 738 -19.68 -2.88 5.68
CA HIS A 738 -20.59 -3.93 5.19
C HIS A 738 -21.24 -4.70 6.35
N ALA A 739 -20.49 -4.98 7.42
CA ALA A 739 -21.04 -5.61 8.62
C ALA A 739 -22.11 -4.77 9.36
N ILE A 740 -22.10 -3.43 9.23
CA ILE A 740 -23.15 -2.57 9.80
C ILE A 740 -24.43 -2.63 8.95
N GLU A 741 -24.30 -2.66 7.62
CA GLU A 741 -25.43 -2.86 6.69
C GLU A 741 -26.07 -4.25 6.86
N LEU A 742 -25.25 -5.29 7.06
CA LEU A 742 -25.72 -6.63 7.46
C LEU A 742 -26.30 -6.68 8.89
N SER A 743 -26.30 -5.57 9.63
CA SER A 743 -26.77 -5.43 11.02
C SER A 743 -26.02 -6.32 12.04
N LYS A 744 -24.71 -6.54 11.84
CA LYS A 744 -23.81 -7.39 12.65
C LYS A 744 -22.72 -6.55 13.36
N PRO A 745 -23.06 -5.84 14.47
CA PRO A 745 -22.14 -4.90 15.12
C PRO A 745 -20.90 -5.55 15.73
N TYR A 746 -20.99 -6.82 16.18
CA TYR A 746 -19.83 -7.55 16.71
C TYR A 746 -18.78 -7.84 15.63
N LEU A 747 -19.22 -8.21 14.43
CA LEU A 747 -18.36 -8.45 13.28
C LEU A 747 -17.69 -7.15 12.81
N SER A 748 -18.47 -6.05 12.77
CA SER A 748 -17.94 -4.70 12.50
C SER A 748 -16.88 -4.28 13.54
N TRP A 749 -17.16 -4.49 14.83
CA TRP A 749 -16.21 -4.20 15.91
C TRP A 749 -14.94 -5.03 15.83
N ALA A 750 -15.01 -6.32 15.47
CA ALA A 750 -13.83 -7.16 15.31
C ALA A 750 -12.91 -6.65 14.19
N LEU A 751 -13.49 -6.25 13.05
CA LEU A 751 -12.77 -5.73 11.89
C LEU A 751 -12.17 -4.33 12.18
N SER A 752 -12.95 -3.42 12.77
CA SER A 752 -12.50 -2.09 13.20
C SER A 752 -11.42 -2.15 14.29
N SER A 753 -11.52 -3.09 15.24
CA SER A 753 -10.48 -3.34 16.24
C SER A 753 -9.16 -3.78 15.60
N LYS A 754 -9.22 -4.63 14.56
CA LYS A 754 -8.01 -5.07 13.85
C LYS A 754 -7.43 -3.97 12.95
N ALA A 755 -8.28 -3.13 12.35
CA ALA A 755 -7.84 -1.94 11.63
C ALA A 755 -7.18 -0.93 12.58
N SER A 756 -7.71 -0.77 13.80
CA SER A 756 -7.13 0.06 14.86
C SER A 756 -5.70 -0.38 15.22
N GLU A 757 -5.50 -1.69 15.44
CA GLU A 757 -4.17 -2.29 15.69
C GLU A 757 -3.16 -1.93 14.58
N VAL A 758 -3.58 -2.03 13.31
CA VAL A 758 -2.71 -1.75 12.15
C VAL A 758 -2.48 -0.24 11.98
N CYS A 759 -3.50 0.61 12.18
CA CYS A 759 -3.37 2.07 12.20
C CYS A 759 -2.39 2.55 13.27
N GLN A 760 -2.47 1.99 14.49
CA GLN A 760 -1.56 2.32 15.59
C GLN A 760 -0.14 1.82 15.29
N THR A 761 0.01 0.61 14.74
CA THR A 761 1.31 0.05 14.34
C THR A 761 1.99 0.87 13.23
N LEU A 762 1.21 1.44 12.30
CA LEU A 762 1.71 2.36 11.25
C LEU A 762 1.81 3.83 11.72
N GLY A 763 1.50 4.13 12.98
CA GLY A 763 1.63 5.47 13.56
C GLY A 763 0.62 6.51 13.07
N TYR A 764 -0.50 6.09 12.46
CA TYR A 764 -1.45 7.03 11.82
C TYR A 764 -2.09 8.00 12.81
N HIS A 765 -2.26 7.57 14.07
CA HIS A 765 -2.75 8.37 15.19
C HIS A 765 -1.84 9.55 15.58
N ARG A 766 -0.63 9.63 15.01
CA ARG A 766 0.40 10.63 15.32
C ARG A 766 1.00 11.33 14.09
N ILE A 767 0.32 11.31 12.94
CA ILE A 767 0.76 12.04 11.74
C ILE A 767 0.67 13.56 12.00
N PRO A 768 1.77 14.33 11.81
CA PRO A 768 1.76 15.76 12.09
C PRO A 768 0.93 16.56 11.08
N ASP A 769 0.49 17.75 11.47
CA ASP A 769 -0.35 18.63 10.64
C ASP A 769 0.45 19.61 9.76
N THR A 770 1.78 19.57 9.86
CA THR A 770 2.69 20.10 8.83
C THR A 770 2.74 19.21 7.59
N ASP A 771 2.44 17.91 7.71
CA ASP A 771 2.37 16.99 6.57
C ASP A 771 0.99 17.08 5.90
N ASN A 772 0.96 17.82 4.79
CA ASN A 772 -0.20 18.03 3.93
C ASN A 772 -0.11 17.25 2.61
N SER A 773 0.79 16.26 2.52
CA SER A 773 0.88 15.37 1.36
C SER A 773 -0.43 14.59 1.15
N ASP A 774 -0.78 14.29 -0.10
CA ASP A 774 -1.96 13.45 -0.40
C ASP A 774 -1.85 12.06 0.27
N ASP A 775 -0.61 11.56 0.43
CA ASP A 775 -0.30 10.34 1.15
C ASP A 775 -0.73 10.43 2.63
N ALA A 776 -0.38 11.53 3.32
CA ALA A 776 -0.77 11.79 4.70
C ALA A 776 -2.26 12.09 4.85
N LYS A 777 -2.86 12.88 3.94
CA LYS A 777 -4.31 13.14 3.91
C LYS A 777 -5.10 11.83 3.85
N PHE A 778 -4.71 10.91 2.96
CA PHE A 778 -5.33 9.58 2.85
C PHE A 778 -5.15 8.75 4.13
N ARG A 779 -3.96 8.77 4.76
CA ARG A 779 -3.73 8.04 6.04
C ARG A 779 -4.57 8.61 7.18
N LYS A 780 -4.68 9.94 7.29
CA LYS A 780 -5.54 10.62 8.28
C LYS A 780 -7.01 10.27 8.05
N PHE A 781 -7.48 10.26 6.80
CA PHE A 781 -8.83 9.81 6.43
C PHE A 781 -9.11 8.39 6.93
N LEU A 782 -8.27 7.39 6.58
CA LEU A 782 -8.43 6.01 7.09
C LEU A 782 -8.47 5.93 8.63
N PHE A 783 -7.56 6.65 9.31
CA PHE A 783 -7.51 6.66 10.76
C PHE A 783 -8.78 7.26 11.39
N TRP A 784 -9.25 8.40 10.89
CA TRP A 784 -10.44 9.07 11.40
C TRP A 784 -11.73 8.31 11.06
N THR A 785 -11.80 7.57 9.96
CA THR A 785 -12.90 6.61 9.71
C THR A 785 -12.89 5.49 10.74
N ASN A 786 -11.72 4.95 11.10
CA ASN A 786 -11.63 3.92 12.13
C ASN A 786 -12.00 4.46 13.52
N TYR A 787 -11.60 5.70 13.83
CA TYR A 787 -12.01 6.41 15.06
C TYR A 787 -13.53 6.54 15.14
N PHE A 788 -14.19 6.98 14.06
CA PHE A 788 -15.65 7.04 13.97
C PHE A 788 -16.29 5.67 14.31
N LEU A 789 -15.90 4.61 13.60
CA LEU A 789 -16.46 3.27 13.82
C LEU A 789 -16.20 2.75 15.26
N ASP A 790 -14.98 2.84 15.76
CA ASP A 790 -14.60 2.34 17.10
C ASP A 790 -15.36 3.06 18.23
N LYS A 791 -15.47 4.39 18.18
CA LYS A 791 -16.16 5.17 19.23
C LYS A 791 -17.69 5.01 19.19
N SER A 792 -18.31 4.88 18.01
CA SER A 792 -19.74 4.59 17.91
C SER A 792 -20.07 3.17 18.37
N LEU A 793 -19.26 2.17 18.01
CA LEU A 793 -19.45 0.77 18.42
C LEU A 793 -19.16 0.54 19.91
N CYS A 794 -18.21 1.28 20.49
CA CYS A 794 -17.94 1.37 21.93
C CYS A 794 -19.24 1.61 22.73
N LEU A 795 -20.01 2.65 22.38
CA LEU A 795 -21.30 2.93 23.02
C LEU A 795 -22.36 1.87 22.71
N ARG A 796 -22.47 1.43 21.44
CA ARG A 796 -23.48 0.48 20.96
C ARG A 796 -23.41 -0.88 21.67
N LEU A 797 -22.19 -1.39 21.86
CA LEU A 797 -21.93 -2.70 22.49
C LEU A 797 -21.67 -2.59 24.01
N GLY A 798 -21.47 -1.38 24.53
CA GLY A 798 -21.10 -1.12 25.92
C GLY A 798 -19.72 -1.67 26.25
N ARG A 799 -18.72 -1.33 25.43
CA ARG A 799 -17.34 -1.84 25.50
C ARG A 799 -16.34 -0.71 25.35
N ALA A 800 -15.14 -0.87 25.93
CA ALA A 800 -14.08 0.13 25.80
C ALA A 800 -13.64 0.31 24.33
N SER A 801 -13.36 1.56 23.96
CA SER A 801 -12.72 1.97 22.70
C SER A 801 -11.31 1.37 22.59
N THR A 802 -10.90 0.99 21.38
CA THR A 802 -9.52 0.55 21.11
C THR A 802 -8.54 1.71 20.85
N ILE A 803 -9.07 2.94 20.73
CA ILE A 803 -8.29 4.15 20.42
C ILE A 803 -8.37 5.11 21.62
N PRO A 804 -7.34 5.20 22.47
CA PRO A 804 -7.32 6.13 23.60
C PRO A 804 -7.07 7.58 23.12
N ASP A 805 -7.96 8.51 23.48
CA ASP A 805 -7.90 9.91 23.02
C ASP A 805 -6.64 10.65 23.50
N TRP A 806 -6.06 10.22 24.63
CA TRP A 806 -4.83 10.80 25.20
C TRP A 806 -3.53 10.37 24.49
N ASP A 807 -3.59 9.45 23.52
CA ASP A 807 -2.41 9.03 22.72
C ASP A 807 -2.40 9.63 21.29
N LEU A 808 -3.40 10.46 20.99
CA LEU A 808 -3.57 11.10 19.69
C LEU A 808 -2.76 12.39 19.59
N THR A 809 -1.93 12.50 18.54
CA THR A 809 -1.22 13.76 18.22
C THR A 809 -1.47 14.26 16.81
N THR A 810 -2.23 13.52 15.99
CA THR A 810 -2.77 14.03 14.73
C THR A 810 -4.04 14.84 15.02
N HIS A 811 -4.23 16.00 14.40
CA HIS A 811 -5.47 16.76 14.54
C HIS A 811 -6.60 16.20 13.67
N ARG A 812 -7.83 16.63 14.00
CA ARG A 812 -9.04 16.28 13.23
C ARG A 812 -8.96 16.94 11.84
N PRO A 813 -9.58 16.38 10.79
CA PRO A 813 -9.58 16.99 9.47
C PRO A 813 -10.19 18.40 9.54
N ALA A 814 -9.54 19.37 8.90
CA ALA A 814 -10.05 20.73 8.72
C ALA A 814 -10.25 20.98 7.22
N ILE A 815 -11.43 21.44 6.83
CA ILE A 815 -11.76 21.64 5.42
C ILE A 815 -11.08 22.91 4.91
N SER A 816 -10.44 22.82 3.74
CA SER A 816 -9.62 23.93 3.21
C SER A 816 -10.39 24.86 2.27
N ASP A 817 -11.37 24.33 1.53
CA ASP A 817 -12.29 25.10 0.69
C ASP A 817 -13.72 24.53 0.77
N PRO A 818 -14.71 25.29 1.31
CA PRO A 818 -16.10 24.87 1.41
C PRO A 818 -16.75 24.48 0.07
N HIS A 819 -16.30 25.06 -1.04
CA HIS A 819 -16.88 24.84 -2.36
C HIS A 819 -16.33 23.58 -3.06
N GLN A 820 -15.16 23.08 -2.65
CA GLN A 820 -14.51 21.95 -3.30
C GLN A 820 -14.67 20.63 -2.55
N GLU A 821 -14.78 20.66 -1.21
CA GLU A 821 -14.75 19.49 -0.32
C GLU A 821 -16.05 19.33 0.53
N PRO A 822 -17.27 19.39 -0.05
CA PRO A 822 -18.53 19.47 0.72
C PRO A 822 -18.82 18.24 1.62
N VAL A 823 -18.53 17.03 1.15
CA VAL A 823 -18.79 15.78 1.90
C VAL A 823 -17.79 15.59 3.05
N MET A 824 -16.54 16.06 2.90
CA MET A 824 -15.55 16.11 3.99
C MET A 824 -16.01 16.98 5.17
N ALA A 825 -16.76 18.07 4.93
CA ALA A 825 -17.32 18.87 6.01
C ALA A 825 -18.30 18.08 6.89
N TYR A 826 -19.04 17.14 6.29
CA TYR A 826 -19.97 16.28 7.00
C TYR A 826 -19.26 15.14 7.75
N PHE A 827 -18.20 14.58 7.16
CA PHE A 827 -17.32 13.60 7.82
C PHE A 827 -16.70 14.13 9.13
N VAL A 828 -16.39 15.43 9.21
CA VAL A 828 -15.91 16.08 10.45
C VAL A 828 -16.99 16.09 11.55
N LEU A 829 -18.26 16.34 11.20
CA LEU A 829 -19.38 16.28 12.16
C LEU A 829 -19.59 14.85 12.69
N TRP A 830 -19.43 13.84 11.84
CA TRP A 830 -19.47 12.43 12.26
C TRP A 830 -18.34 12.05 13.23
N ILE A 831 -17.13 12.58 13.04
CA ILE A 831 -16.01 12.37 13.99
C ILE A 831 -16.34 12.96 15.37
N GLU A 832 -16.92 14.16 15.43
CA GLU A 832 -17.37 14.77 16.70
C GLU A 832 -18.56 14.03 17.33
N ALA A 833 -19.52 13.57 16.53
CA ALA A 833 -20.63 12.74 17.01
C ALA A 833 -20.11 11.43 17.64
N ALA A 834 -19.17 10.77 16.98
CA ALA A 834 -18.55 9.55 17.48
C ALA A 834 -17.70 9.80 18.75
N ARG A 835 -16.92 10.90 18.81
CA ARG A 835 -16.26 11.34 20.05
C ARG A 835 -17.25 11.50 21.21
N CYS A 836 -18.38 12.15 20.96
CA CYS A 836 -19.46 12.27 21.94
C CYS A 836 -19.99 10.88 22.36
N GLN A 837 -20.22 9.95 21.43
CA GLN A 837 -20.64 8.58 21.76
C GLN A 837 -19.64 7.85 22.67
N GLY A 838 -18.35 7.92 22.35
CA GLY A 838 -17.28 7.35 23.18
C GLY A 838 -17.26 7.93 24.59
N ASN A 839 -17.32 9.26 24.70
CA ASN A 839 -17.34 9.96 25.98
C ASN A 839 -18.61 9.66 26.79
N ILE A 840 -19.77 9.46 26.15
CA ILE A 840 -21.01 9.02 26.83
C ILE A 840 -20.82 7.65 27.47
N TYR A 841 -20.20 6.69 26.77
CA TYR A 841 -19.88 5.40 27.37
C TYR A 841 -18.87 5.55 28.52
N GLU A 842 -17.72 6.16 28.26
CA GLU A 842 -16.61 6.24 29.22
C GLU A 842 -17.00 6.99 30.50
N LEU A 843 -17.78 8.08 30.40
CA LEU A 843 -18.12 8.93 31.53
C LEU A 843 -19.40 8.52 32.27
N LEU A 844 -20.35 7.81 31.63
CA LEU A 844 -21.66 7.51 32.23
C LEU A 844 -22.02 6.01 32.32
N TYR A 845 -21.55 5.16 31.39
CA TYR A 845 -22.02 3.77 31.24
C TYR A 845 -20.95 2.69 31.35
N CYS A 846 -19.66 3.05 31.44
CA CYS A 846 -18.61 2.08 31.74
C CYS A 846 -18.71 1.59 33.20
N PRO A 847 -18.15 0.41 33.55
CA PRO A 847 -18.29 -0.16 34.90
C PRO A 847 -17.80 0.76 36.02
N GLU A 848 -16.73 1.53 35.80
CA GLU A 848 -16.25 2.50 36.78
C GLU A 848 -17.23 3.69 36.91
N ALA A 849 -17.63 4.27 35.77
CA ALA A 849 -18.52 5.43 35.72
C ALA A 849 -19.85 5.23 36.46
N ILE A 850 -20.45 4.05 36.36
CA ILE A 850 -21.70 3.73 37.05
C ILE A 850 -21.52 3.73 38.58
N THR A 851 -20.34 3.34 39.08
CA THR A 851 -20.01 3.35 40.52
C THR A 851 -19.64 4.74 41.07
N GLN A 852 -19.47 5.75 40.22
CA GLN A 852 -19.06 7.08 40.65
C GLN A 852 -20.17 7.78 41.49
N PRO A 853 -19.78 8.62 42.47
CA PRO A 853 -20.74 9.38 43.29
C PRO A 853 -21.72 10.20 42.45
N GLU A 854 -22.93 10.39 42.99
CA GLU A 854 -24.00 11.16 42.35
C GLU A 854 -23.55 12.54 41.86
N HIS A 855 -22.81 13.31 42.66
CA HIS A 855 -22.30 14.61 42.23
C HIS A 855 -21.35 14.53 41.03
N VAL A 856 -20.47 13.51 40.97
CA VAL A 856 -19.58 13.28 39.83
C VAL A 856 -20.38 12.93 38.58
N ARG A 857 -21.37 12.04 38.69
CA ARG A 857 -22.25 11.68 37.57
C ARG A 857 -23.08 12.88 37.09
N HIS A 858 -23.56 13.73 37.99
CA HIS A 858 -24.27 14.97 37.65
C HIS A 858 -23.37 15.95 36.86
N THR A 859 -22.13 16.18 37.30
CA THR A 859 -21.15 17.01 36.57
C THR A 859 -20.85 16.42 35.18
N ARG A 860 -20.63 15.11 35.08
CA ARG A 860 -20.38 14.41 33.81
C ARG A 860 -21.56 14.52 32.84
N VAL A 861 -22.81 14.42 33.33
CA VAL A 861 -24.01 14.66 32.54
C VAL A 861 -24.04 16.10 32.00
N GLN A 862 -23.77 17.11 32.83
CA GLN A 862 -23.79 18.51 32.35
C GLN A 862 -22.69 18.79 31.31
N LEU A 863 -21.50 18.20 31.46
CA LEU A 863 -20.43 18.28 30.45
C LEU A 863 -20.89 17.69 29.11
N LEU A 864 -21.49 16.49 29.11
CA LEU A 864 -21.95 15.83 27.90
C LEU A 864 -23.17 16.51 27.23
N VAL A 865 -24.03 17.16 28.03
CA VAL A 865 -25.09 18.04 27.51
C VAL A 865 -24.48 19.24 26.78
N ASN A 866 -23.43 19.85 27.34
CA ASN A 866 -22.73 20.97 26.68
C ASN A 866 -22.08 20.51 25.37
N ASP A 867 -21.36 19.39 25.37
CA ASP A 867 -20.74 18.81 24.16
C ASP A 867 -21.76 18.57 23.03
N LEU A 868 -22.93 17.98 23.35
CA LEU A 868 -23.98 17.72 22.37
C LEU A 868 -24.67 19.00 21.86
N HIS A 869 -24.67 20.09 22.64
CA HIS A 869 -25.10 21.41 22.17
C HIS A 869 -24.02 22.15 21.38
N MET A 870 -22.73 21.92 21.64
CA MET A 870 -21.65 22.45 20.79
C MET A 870 -21.67 21.76 19.42
N LEU A 871 -21.92 20.45 19.36
CA LEU A 871 -22.14 19.72 18.11
C LEU A 871 -23.38 20.24 17.35
N GLU A 872 -24.46 20.57 18.06
CA GLU A 872 -25.64 21.22 17.48
C GLU A 872 -25.34 22.60 16.88
N GLN A 873 -24.48 23.40 17.53
CA GLN A 873 -24.05 24.70 17.02
C GLN A 873 -23.14 24.55 15.79
N ALA A 874 -22.17 23.64 15.82
CA ALA A 874 -21.32 23.34 14.68
C ALA A 874 -22.15 22.90 13.46
N THR A 875 -23.08 21.95 13.64
CA THR A 875 -23.99 21.48 12.57
C THR A 875 -24.80 22.63 11.94
N LYS A 876 -25.21 23.62 12.75
CA LYS A 876 -25.92 24.82 12.25
C LYS A 876 -24.98 25.83 11.57
N GLN A 877 -23.72 25.91 11.97
CA GLN A 877 -22.70 26.73 11.30
C GLN A 877 -22.29 26.13 9.93
N THR A 878 -22.42 24.81 9.76
CA THR A 878 -22.23 24.11 8.48
C THR A 878 -23.42 24.30 7.51
N HIS A 879 -24.45 25.10 7.82
CA HIS A 879 -25.67 25.21 7.01
C HIS A 879 -25.43 25.71 5.57
N ASP A 880 -24.57 26.71 5.37
CA ASP A 880 -24.24 27.23 4.03
C ASP A 880 -23.57 26.15 3.14
N TRP A 881 -22.83 25.25 3.77
CA TRP A 881 -22.14 24.12 3.14
C TRP A 881 -23.14 23.04 2.74
N ILE A 882 -24.16 22.77 3.58
CA ILE A 882 -25.28 21.88 3.24
C ILE A 882 -26.01 22.42 2.00
N GLN A 883 -26.16 23.75 1.86
CA GLN A 883 -26.80 24.32 0.67
C GLN A 883 -25.94 24.15 -0.60
N ILE A 884 -24.63 24.35 -0.54
CA ILE A 884 -23.70 24.04 -1.66
C ILE A 884 -23.69 22.53 -1.98
N SER A 885 -23.83 21.69 -0.94
CA SER A 885 -23.86 20.23 -1.09
C SER A 885 -25.09 19.76 -1.85
N LYS A 886 -26.27 20.35 -1.60
CA LYS A 886 -27.55 20.01 -2.25
C LYS A 886 -27.52 20.17 -3.76
N ASP A 887 -26.82 21.19 -4.26
CA ASP A 887 -26.72 21.48 -5.68
C ASP A 887 -25.80 20.49 -6.43
N ASN A 888 -24.90 19.81 -5.72
CA ASN A 888 -23.98 18.80 -6.26
C ASN A 888 -24.47 17.35 -6.01
N SER A 889 -25.04 17.11 -4.83
CA SER A 889 -25.32 15.77 -4.26
C SER A 889 -26.79 15.37 -4.29
N GLY A 890 -27.66 16.25 -4.81
CA GLY A 890 -29.11 16.10 -4.74
C GLY A 890 -29.67 16.58 -3.41
N LYS A 891 -30.84 17.23 -3.47
CA LYS A 891 -31.44 17.89 -2.32
C LYS A 891 -31.86 16.90 -1.23
N ASP A 892 -32.63 15.89 -1.62
CA ASP A 892 -33.36 15.02 -0.68
C ASP A 892 -32.39 14.16 0.16
N LEU A 893 -31.26 13.78 -0.40
CA LEU A 893 -30.19 13.04 0.29
C LEU A 893 -29.50 13.90 1.36
N MET A 894 -29.18 15.15 1.06
CA MET A 894 -28.55 16.07 2.03
C MET A 894 -29.54 16.52 3.11
N ASP A 895 -30.83 16.70 2.78
CA ASP A 895 -31.88 16.94 3.77
C ASP A 895 -32.12 15.69 4.65
N PHE A 896 -32.06 14.47 4.07
CA PHE A 896 -32.11 13.21 4.83
C PHE A 896 -30.97 13.12 5.84
N PHE A 897 -29.72 13.30 5.40
CA PHE A 897 -28.55 13.24 6.26
C PHE A 897 -28.67 14.22 7.43
N ALA A 898 -28.87 15.51 7.14
CA ALA A 898 -28.97 16.57 8.15
C ALA A 898 -30.06 16.30 9.20
N VAL A 899 -31.18 15.69 8.81
CA VAL A 899 -32.25 15.27 9.72
C VAL A 899 -31.88 14.01 10.51
N SER A 900 -31.23 13.02 9.90
CA SER A 900 -30.83 11.76 10.53
C SER A 900 -29.79 11.95 11.64
N ASP A 901 -28.82 12.85 11.45
CA ASP A 901 -27.83 13.20 12.48
C ASP A 901 -28.47 13.96 13.64
N ASP A 902 -29.46 14.82 13.38
CA ASP A 902 -30.21 15.52 14.44
C ASP A 902 -31.01 14.53 15.30
N ILE A 903 -31.52 13.43 14.71
CA ILE A 903 -32.18 12.32 15.43
C ILE A 903 -31.18 11.55 16.27
N LEU A 904 -30.02 11.20 15.71
CA LEU A 904 -28.94 10.54 16.45
C LEU A 904 -28.53 11.38 17.67
N ARG A 905 -28.27 12.68 17.46
CA ARG A 905 -27.89 13.64 18.50
C ARG A 905 -28.95 13.80 19.59
N LEU A 906 -30.24 13.89 19.25
CA LEU A 906 -31.33 13.95 20.23
C LEU A 906 -31.53 12.62 20.99
N SER A 907 -31.28 11.48 20.34
CA SER A 907 -31.24 10.16 21.00
C SER A 907 -30.09 10.06 22.00
N LEU A 908 -28.90 10.54 21.64
CA LEU A 908 -27.74 10.63 22.56
C LEU A 908 -28.00 11.59 23.72
N LEU A 909 -28.64 12.75 23.48
CA LEU A 909 -29.03 13.69 24.53
C LEU A 909 -30.04 13.06 25.51
N THR A 910 -30.98 12.26 24.98
CA THR A 910 -31.91 11.46 25.80
C THR A 910 -31.16 10.45 26.66
N LEU A 911 -30.16 9.75 26.10
CA LEU A 911 -29.31 8.79 26.80
C LEU A 911 -28.43 9.44 27.89
N VAL A 912 -27.98 10.67 27.68
CA VAL A 912 -27.24 11.48 28.67
C VAL A 912 -28.16 11.92 29.81
N TYR A 913 -29.34 12.50 29.51
CA TYR A 913 -30.30 12.87 30.55
C TYR A 913 -30.89 11.67 31.30
N ARG A 914 -30.88 10.47 30.71
CA ARG A 914 -31.27 9.21 31.36
C ARG A 914 -30.27 8.77 32.44
N ALA A 915 -28.99 9.11 32.31
CA ALA A 915 -27.96 8.83 33.31
C ALA A 915 -27.94 9.85 34.47
N ALA A 916 -28.76 10.90 34.40
CA ALA A 916 -28.86 11.91 35.44
C ALA A 916 -29.35 11.29 36.78
N PRO A 917 -28.67 11.54 37.91
CA PRO A 917 -29.14 11.12 39.22
C PRO A 917 -30.56 11.63 39.53
N GLN A 918 -31.35 10.79 40.22
CA GLN A 918 -32.74 11.10 40.54
C GLN A 918 -32.84 12.11 41.69
N ARG A 919 -33.67 13.14 41.51
CA ARG A 919 -33.96 14.10 42.59
C ARG A 919 -34.81 13.43 43.66
N THR A 920 -34.40 13.54 44.92
CA THR A 920 -35.11 13.02 46.08
C THR A 920 -36.57 13.49 46.11
N GLY A 921 -37.54 12.57 46.04
CA GLY A 921 -38.97 12.89 46.00
C GLY A 921 -39.56 13.22 44.63
N ALA A 922 -38.91 12.85 43.52
CA ALA A 922 -39.51 12.95 42.18
C ALA A 922 -40.69 11.97 41.98
N LEU A 923 -41.71 12.39 41.22
CA LEU A 923 -42.91 11.60 40.90
C LEU A 923 -42.75 10.68 39.68
N THR A 924 -41.65 10.79 38.93
CA THR A 924 -41.35 10.04 37.71
C THR A 924 -39.89 9.59 37.70
N THR A 925 -39.60 8.44 37.10
CA THR A 925 -38.26 7.84 37.03
C THR A 925 -37.27 8.73 36.27
N PHE A 926 -37.75 9.46 35.27
CA PHE A 926 -36.94 10.30 34.39
C PHE A 926 -37.20 11.80 34.63
N SER A 927 -36.18 12.60 34.33
CA SER A 927 -36.27 14.07 34.40
C SER A 927 -37.10 14.64 33.24
N PRO A 928 -37.73 15.82 33.40
CA PRO A 928 -38.48 16.47 32.31
C PRO A 928 -37.66 16.68 31.04
N ASN A 929 -36.36 17.00 31.18
CA ASN A 929 -35.44 17.17 30.06
C ASN A 929 -35.20 15.85 29.30
N CYS A 930 -35.16 14.72 30.00
CA CYS A 930 -35.05 13.39 29.37
C CYS A 930 -36.31 13.05 28.56
N VAL A 931 -37.49 13.30 29.13
CA VAL A 931 -38.78 13.08 28.45
C VAL A 931 -38.93 14.00 27.24
N GLU A 932 -38.57 15.29 27.34
CA GLU A 932 -38.69 16.21 26.20
C GLU A 932 -37.64 15.94 25.10
N ALA A 933 -36.40 15.55 25.45
CA ALA A 933 -35.43 15.09 24.44
C ALA A 933 -35.95 13.84 23.70
N ALA A 934 -36.59 12.92 24.41
CA ALA A 934 -37.20 11.74 23.80
C ALA A 934 -38.40 12.12 22.89
N ARG A 935 -39.28 13.03 23.34
CA ARG A 935 -40.39 13.59 22.53
C ARG A 935 -39.89 14.32 21.29
N ALA A 936 -38.81 15.10 21.40
CA ALA A 936 -38.18 15.79 20.27
C ALA A 936 -37.61 14.79 19.26
N THR A 937 -36.97 13.71 19.72
CA THR A 937 -36.44 12.65 18.84
C THR A 937 -37.56 11.94 18.06
N LEU A 938 -38.65 11.55 18.74
CA LEU A 938 -39.80 10.92 18.08
C LEU A 938 -40.54 11.86 17.13
N ARG A 939 -40.53 13.18 17.38
CA ARG A 939 -41.02 14.18 16.42
C ARG A 939 -40.16 14.21 15.16
N ARG A 940 -38.84 14.43 15.30
CA ARG A 940 -37.93 14.57 14.15
C ARG A 940 -37.81 13.28 13.31
N HIS A 941 -38.03 12.11 13.91
CA HIS A 941 -38.19 10.84 13.18
C HIS A 941 -39.28 10.90 12.10
N HIS A 942 -40.41 11.58 12.36
CA HIS A 942 -41.47 11.72 11.36
C HIS A 942 -41.08 12.69 10.24
N ASP A 943 -40.41 13.81 10.56
CA ASP A 943 -39.86 14.72 9.54
C ASP A 943 -38.87 13.98 8.60
N CYS A 944 -38.12 12.99 9.13
CA CYS A 944 -37.19 12.16 8.36
C CYS A 944 -37.90 11.22 7.38
N LEU A 945 -38.92 10.50 7.86
CA LEU A 945 -39.72 9.62 7.00
C LEU A 945 -40.45 10.42 5.92
N GLU A 946 -40.90 11.64 6.23
CA GLU A 946 -41.45 12.58 5.25
C GLU A 946 -40.45 12.99 4.16
N ILE A 947 -39.13 12.89 4.37
CA ILE A 947 -38.11 13.11 3.33
C ILE A 947 -37.91 11.81 2.54
N ILE A 948 -37.83 10.67 3.22
CA ILE A 948 -37.65 9.35 2.61
C ILE A 948 -38.83 9.00 1.67
N GLU A 949 -40.08 9.29 2.07
CA GLU A 949 -41.27 9.09 1.22
C GLU A 949 -41.34 10.00 -0.01
N LYS A 950 -40.62 11.13 -0.01
CA LYS A 950 -40.56 12.09 -1.14
C LYS A 950 -39.34 11.86 -2.04
N SER A 951 -38.33 11.17 -1.55
CA SER A 951 -37.10 10.84 -2.27
C SER A 951 -37.35 9.87 -3.43
N SER A 952 -36.49 9.94 -4.43
CA SER A 952 -36.43 8.95 -5.53
C SER A 952 -35.48 7.77 -5.24
N GLN A 953 -34.77 7.81 -4.11
CA GLN A 953 -33.82 6.78 -3.65
C GLN A 953 -34.40 6.00 -2.45
N ASP A 954 -34.10 4.70 -2.36
CA ASP A 954 -34.50 3.87 -1.21
C ASP A 954 -33.59 4.10 0.01
N LEU A 955 -33.85 5.19 0.72
CA LEU A 955 -33.07 5.61 1.90
C LEU A 955 -33.50 4.90 3.19
N LEU A 956 -34.59 4.12 3.17
CA LEU A 956 -35.16 3.50 4.38
C LEU A 956 -34.23 2.45 5.02
N PRO A 957 -33.54 1.55 4.29
CA PRO A 957 -32.58 0.63 4.88
C PRO A 957 -31.42 1.37 5.56
N THR A 958 -30.87 2.39 4.89
CA THR A 958 -29.76 3.21 5.39
C THR A 958 -30.12 3.88 6.71
N TYR A 959 -31.29 4.53 6.79
CA TYR A 959 -31.81 5.14 8.03
C TYR A 959 -31.91 4.15 9.18
N VAL A 960 -32.41 2.94 8.89
CA VAL A 960 -32.65 1.90 9.90
C VAL A 960 -31.33 1.33 10.42
N HIS A 961 -30.36 1.08 9.54
CA HIS A 961 -29.04 0.57 9.93
C HIS A 961 -28.18 1.62 10.64
N TRP A 962 -28.10 2.84 10.10
CA TRP A 962 -27.17 3.89 10.52
C TRP A 962 -27.72 4.89 11.54
N THR A 963 -29.05 5.01 11.71
CA THR A 963 -29.65 5.89 12.73
C THR A 963 -30.37 5.11 13.82
N LEU A 964 -31.26 4.17 13.47
CA LEU A 964 -32.10 3.47 14.46
C LEU A 964 -31.41 2.27 15.15
N LEU A 965 -30.49 1.59 14.46
CA LEU A 965 -29.77 0.43 15.00
C LEU A 965 -28.33 0.75 15.41
N PHE A 966 -27.68 1.76 14.81
CA PHE A 966 -26.26 2.10 15.05
C PHE A 966 -25.99 2.65 16.45
N ALA A 967 -26.94 3.41 17.01
CA ALA A 967 -26.96 3.78 18.42
C ALA A 967 -28.18 3.13 19.11
N PRO A 968 -28.12 2.88 20.44
CA PRO A 968 -29.28 2.43 21.19
C PRO A 968 -30.43 3.45 21.11
N PHE A 969 -31.55 3.11 20.47
CA PHE A 969 -32.69 4.01 20.28
C PHE A 969 -33.58 4.11 21.53
N ILE A 970 -33.02 4.72 22.59
CA ILE A 970 -33.60 4.81 23.93
C ILE A 970 -34.78 5.79 24.09
N PRO A 971 -35.02 6.82 23.23
CA PRO A 971 -36.23 7.63 23.26
C PRO A 971 -37.54 6.83 23.35
N PHE A 972 -37.68 5.74 22.59
CA PHE A 972 -38.88 4.91 22.65
C PHE A 972 -39.08 4.28 24.04
N ILE A 973 -38.01 3.83 24.69
CA ILE A 973 -38.05 3.19 26.01
C ILE A 973 -38.34 4.24 27.11
N VAL A 974 -37.81 5.46 26.99
CA VAL A 974 -38.11 6.56 27.93
C VAL A 974 -39.59 6.95 27.85
N ILE A 975 -40.15 7.11 26.64
CA ILE A 975 -41.56 7.43 26.46
C ILE A 975 -42.47 6.26 26.89
N PHE A 976 -42.08 5.02 26.60
CA PHE A 976 -42.78 3.83 27.13
C PHE A 976 -42.91 3.87 28.66
N CYS A 977 -41.81 4.05 29.40
CA CYS A 977 -41.85 4.13 30.86
C CYS A 977 -42.67 5.34 31.35
N HIS A 978 -42.53 6.51 30.71
CA HIS A 978 -43.31 7.70 31.05
C HIS A 978 -44.83 7.47 30.90
N VAL A 979 -45.28 6.69 29.90
CA VAL A 979 -46.68 6.31 29.75
C VAL A 979 -47.15 5.34 30.86
N ILE A 980 -46.29 4.44 31.35
CA ILE A 980 -46.63 3.57 32.50
C ILE A 980 -46.75 4.40 33.81
N GLU A 981 -45.88 5.39 34.00
CA GLU A 981 -45.84 6.21 35.21
C GLU A 981 -46.92 7.30 35.25
N ALA A 982 -47.04 8.09 34.17
CA ALA A 982 -47.91 9.26 34.10
C ALA A 982 -49.25 9.04 33.36
N GLN A 983 -49.43 7.88 32.72
CA GLN A 983 -50.64 7.52 31.95
C GLN A 983 -50.95 8.51 30.80
N ASP A 984 -49.90 9.15 30.26
CA ASP A 984 -49.97 10.16 29.20
C ASP A 984 -50.50 9.57 27.87
N LYS A 985 -51.65 10.07 27.43
CA LYS A 985 -52.34 9.58 26.22
C LYS A 985 -51.76 10.15 24.92
N GLU A 986 -51.08 11.30 24.95
CA GLU A 986 -50.39 11.81 23.78
C GLU A 986 -49.14 10.99 23.51
N ASP A 987 -48.35 10.72 24.54
CA ASP A 987 -47.15 9.89 24.44
C ASP A 987 -47.48 8.45 24.04
N LEU A 988 -48.57 7.86 24.55
CA LEU A 988 -49.07 6.57 24.06
C LEU A 988 -49.37 6.60 22.55
N ASN A 989 -49.88 7.72 22.04
CA ASN A 989 -50.10 7.90 20.60
C ASN A 989 -48.78 8.12 19.83
N ARG A 990 -47.76 8.78 20.39
CA ARG A 990 -46.42 8.88 19.78
C ARG A 990 -45.80 7.50 19.59
N LEU A 991 -45.88 6.63 20.60
CA LEU A 991 -45.42 5.24 20.50
C LEU A 991 -46.15 4.47 19.38
N ARG A 992 -47.48 4.63 19.27
CA ARG A 992 -48.29 4.03 18.20
C ARG A 992 -47.82 4.44 16.81
N THR A 993 -47.68 5.75 16.55
CA THR A 993 -47.29 6.26 15.24
C THR A 993 -45.87 5.82 14.88
N PHE A 994 -44.93 5.84 15.84
CA PHE A 994 -43.57 5.37 15.63
C PHE A 994 -43.52 3.88 15.22
N VAL A 995 -44.20 2.98 15.95
CA VAL A 995 -44.24 1.54 15.62
C VAL A 995 -44.80 1.30 14.22
N ALA A 996 -45.93 1.94 13.87
CA ALA A 996 -46.52 1.82 12.55
C ALA A 996 -45.59 2.33 11.44
N SER A 997 -44.89 3.44 11.68
CA SER A 997 -44.02 4.08 10.69
C SER A 997 -42.74 3.29 10.37
N ILE A 998 -42.23 2.48 11.31
CA ILE A 998 -41.09 1.57 11.05
C ILE A 998 -41.50 0.17 10.60
N GLN A 999 -42.80 -0.11 10.45
CA GLN A 999 -43.28 -1.43 10.00
C GLN A 999 -42.71 -1.85 8.63
N PRO A 1000 -42.60 -0.98 7.59
CA PRO A 1000 -42.02 -1.38 6.30
C PRO A 1000 -40.54 -1.78 6.40
N ALA A 1001 -39.79 -1.11 7.28
CA ALA A 1001 -38.37 -1.38 7.51
C ALA A 1001 -38.10 -2.79 8.08
N ALA A 1002 -39.11 -3.50 8.59
CA ALA A 1002 -38.97 -4.88 9.05
C ALA A 1002 -38.52 -5.86 7.93
N ALA A 1003 -38.60 -5.46 6.66
CA ALA A 1003 -38.09 -6.20 5.51
C ALA A 1003 -36.59 -5.96 5.22
N ALA A 1004 -35.97 -4.88 5.74
CA ALA A 1004 -34.60 -4.48 5.41
C ALA A 1004 -33.53 -5.37 6.06
N SER A 1005 -33.75 -5.81 7.31
CA SER A 1005 -32.89 -6.81 7.96
C SER A 1005 -33.62 -7.52 9.10
N SER A 1006 -33.15 -8.71 9.47
CA SER A 1006 -33.68 -9.45 10.63
C SER A 1006 -33.52 -8.70 11.96
N ALA A 1007 -32.57 -7.77 12.05
CA ALA A 1007 -32.41 -6.90 13.22
C ALA A 1007 -33.50 -5.82 13.26
N ALA A 1008 -33.84 -5.24 12.10
CA ALA A 1008 -34.98 -4.34 11.97
C ALA A 1008 -36.31 -5.05 12.32
N THR A 1009 -36.50 -6.30 11.88
CA THR A 1009 -37.66 -7.12 12.27
C THR A 1009 -37.74 -7.32 13.80
N LYS A 1010 -36.61 -7.58 14.47
CA LYS A 1010 -36.53 -7.71 15.93
C LYS A 1010 -36.81 -6.40 16.66
N LEU A 1011 -36.25 -5.28 16.18
CA LEU A 1011 -36.44 -3.95 16.75
C LEU A 1011 -37.92 -3.53 16.69
N HIS A 1012 -38.55 -3.66 15.52
CA HIS A 1012 -39.99 -3.43 15.35
C HIS A 1012 -40.82 -4.34 16.28
N ARG A 1013 -40.49 -5.63 16.38
CA ARG A 1013 -41.19 -6.57 17.30
C ARG A 1013 -41.06 -6.16 18.77
N LEU A 1014 -39.87 -5.73 19.23
CA LEU A 1014 -39.64 -5.24 20.59
C LEU A 1014 -40.53 -4.02 20.89
N PHE A 1015 -40.49 -3.00 20.02
CA PHE A 1015 -41.27 -1.77 20.20
C PHE A 1015 -42.78 -2.00 20.06
N GLN A 1016 -43.22 -2.90 19.18
CA GLN A 1016 -44.62 -3.34 19.08
C GLN A 1016 -45.10 -4.04 20.37
N VAL A 1017 -44.29 -4.89 20.99
CA VAL A 1017 -44.65 -5.54 22.27
C VAL A 1017 -44.72 -4.51 23.40
N LEU A 1018 -43.73 -3.62 23.53
CA LEU A 1018 -43.74 -2.54 24.53
C LEU A 1018 -44.95 -1.60 24.36
N TYR A 1019 -45.27 -1.18 23.14
CA TYR A 1019 -46.47 -0.40 22.86
C TYR A 1019 -47.77 -1.15 23.25
N SER A 1020 -47.82 -2.48 23.01
CA SER A 1020 -48.97 -3.30 23.41
C SER A 1020 -49.12 -3.38 24.94
N VAL A 1021 -48.02 -3.52 25.68
CA VAL A 1021 -48.02 -3.47 27.15
C VAL A 1021 -48.53 -2.11 27.65
N ALA A 1022 -48.00 -1.00 27.14
CA ALA A 1022 -48.43 0.34 27.55
C ALA A 1022 -49.90 0.61 27.25
N THR A 1023 -50.39 0.17 26.08
CA THR A 1023 -51.81 0.27 25.71
C THR A 1023 -52.70 -0.47 26.71
N ARG A 1024 -52.38 -1.74 27.02
CA ARG A 1024 -53.17 -2.53 27.99
C ARG A 1024 -53.10 -2.00 29.41
N TYR A 1025 -51.97 -1.43 29.82
CA TYR A 1025 -51.82 -0.85 31.15
C TYR A 1025 -52.73 0.38 31.33
N VAL A 1026 -52.73 1.32 30.37
CA VAL A 1026 -53.58 2.53 30.40
C VAL A 1026 -55.07 2.20 30.20
N GLU A 1027 -55.42 1.13 29.48
CA GLU A 1027 -56.79 0.61 29.41
C GLU A 1027 -57.29 0.05 30.76
N LEU A 1028 -56.43 -0.62 31.52
CA LEU A 1028 -56.78 -1.19 32.83
C LEU A 1028 -56.83 -0.14 33.93
N SER A 1029 -55.87 0.80 33.99
CA SER A 1029 -55.83 1.83 35.03
C SER A 1029 -57.06 2.75 35.00
N ALA A 1030 -57.57 3.04 33.80
CA ALA A 1030 -58.77 3.84 33.57
C ALA A 1030 -60.09 3.19 34.06
N SER A 1031 -60.05 2.00 34.67
CA SER A 1031 -61.22 1.24 35.14
C SER A 1031 -61.41 1.20 36.67
N ARG A 1032 -60.51 1.80 37.47
CA ARG A 1032 -60.62 1.86 38.94
C ARG A 1032 -61.08 3.22 39.46
N ASP A 1033 -61.74 3.18 40.62
CA ASP A 1033 -62.25 4.33 41.37
C ASP A 1033 -61.76 4.19 42.83
N PRO A 1034 -60.83 5.06 43.32
CA PRO A 1034 -59.97 4.76 44.48
C PRO A 1034 -60.65 4.97 45.84
N ARG A 1035 -60.10 4.34 46.91
CA ARG A 1035 -60.64 4.47 48.28
C ARG A 1035 -59.58 4.80 49.33
N PRO A 1036 -59.94 5.47 50.46
CA PRO A 1036 -58.96 6.18 51.29
C PRO A 1036 -57.96 5.33 52.10
N GLN A 1037 -58.05 3.99 52.09
CA GLN A 1037 -57.12 3.13 52.84
C GLN A 1037 -55.81 2.86 52.10
N GLU A 1038 -55.78 3.07 50.78
CA GLU A 1038 -54.61 2.80 49.92
C GLU A 1038 -53.42 3.76 50.19
N ALA A 1039 -53.65 4.87 50.91
CA ALA A 1039 -52.63 5.86 51.24
C ALA A 1039 -51.60 5.41 52.29
N GLU A 1040 -51.96 4.54 53.25
CA GLU A 1040 -50.99 3.99 54.21
C GLU A 1040 -50.16 2.84 53.60
N GLU A 1041 -50.72 2.12 52.62
CA GLU A 1041 -49.96 1.16 51.80
C GLU A 1041 -48.96 1.90 50.90
N MET A 1042 -49.34 3.05 50.31
CA MET A 1042 -48.43 3.91 49.54
C MET A 1042 -47.20 4.35 50.35
N ASP A 1043 -47.38 4.78 51.61
CA ASP A 1043 -46.27 5.15 52.52
C ASP A 1043 -45.44 3.94 53.00
N THR A 1044 -45.98 2.72 52.84
CA THR A 1044 -45.25 1.46 53.05
C THR A 1044 -44.44 1.06 51.81
N TYR A 1045 -44.98 1.28 50.61
CA TYR A 1045 -44.23 1.16 49.35
C TYR A 1045 -43.05 2.13 49.28
N LEU A 1046 -43.22 3.39 49.68
CA LEU A 1046 -42.14 4.38 49.74
C LEU A 1046 -41.00 3.97 50.71
N LYS A 1047 -41.32 3.26 51.80
CA LYS A 1047 -40.30 2.67 52.69
C LYS A 1047 -39.57 1.48 52.08
N LEU A 1048 -40.27 0.62 51.32
CA LEU A 1048 -39.65 -0.47 50.56
C LEU A 1048 -38.78 0.02 49.38
N LEU A 1049 -39.08 1.21 48.85
CA LEU A 1049 -38.26 1.93 47.87
C LEU A 1049 -37.09 2.74 48.51
N GLY A 1050 -36.92 2.66 49.84
CA GLY A 1050 -35.71 3.11 50.53
C GLY A 1050 -35.60 4.61 50.83
N MET A 1051 -36.70 5.38 50.77
CA MET A 1051 -36.65 6.83 51.02
C MET A 1051 -36.94 7.21 52.48
N GLN A 1052 -36.09 8.07 53.05
CA GLN A 1052 -36.35 8.78 54.32
C GLN A 1052 -36.80 10.22 54.05
N THR A 1053 -37.72 10.73 54.86
CA THR A 1053 -38.17 12.13 54.82
C THR A 1053 -37.89 12.84 56.15
N SER A 1054 -37.37 14.06 56.08
CA SER A 1054 -37.26 14.99 57.20
C SER A 1054 -37.65 16.39 56.73
N TRP A 1055 -38.55 17.05 57.45
CA TRP A 1055 -39.08 18.38 57.10
C TRP A 1055 -38.60 19.45 58.08
N GLY A 1056 -38.15 20.61 57.56
CA GLY A 1056 -38.10 21.88 58.31
C GLY A 1056 -36.87 22.78 58.06
N GLY A 1057 -37.10 24.08 57.84
CA GLY A 1057 -36.12 25.16 58.11
C GLY A 1057 -35.75 26.07 56.93
N ASP A 1058 -36.19 27.35 57.00
CA ASP A 1058 -35.89 28.51 56.13
C ASP A 1058 -34.39 28.84 55.86
N GLY A 1059 -34.09 29.80 54.96
CA GLY A 1059 -32.69 30.24 54.70
C GLY A 1059 -32.39 31.64 54.11
N ASN A 1060 -32.82 31.97 52.88
CA ASN A 1060 -32.70 33.30 52.22
C ASN A 1060 -31.28 33.83 51.75
N GLN A 1061 -31.31 34.81 50.82
CA GLN A 1061 -30.32 35.86 50.42
C GLN A 1061 -29.05 35.61 49.52
N GLN A 1062 -29.14 36.19 48.30
CA GLN A 1062 -28.29 37.25 47.67
C GLN A 1062 -26.86 37.07 47.08
N GLN A 1063 -26.71 37.61 45.85
CA GLN A 1063 -25.58 38.37 45.24
C GLN A 1063 -24.23 37.67 44.96
N GLY A 1064 -23.40 38.09 43.98
CA GLY A 1064 -23.60 39.07 42.87
C GLY A 1064 -22.28 39.64 42.27
N LEU A 1065 -22.36 40.25 41.07
CA LEU A 1065 -21.31 41.05 40.35
C LEU A 1065 -20.08 40.28 39.78
N GLY A 1066 -19.42 40.67 38.67
CA GLY A 1066 -19.81 41.56 37.55
C GLY A 1066 -18.68 42.43 36.93
N PHE A 1067 -18.48 42.37 35.60
CA PHE A 1067 -17.77 43.35 34.70
C PHE A 1067 -16.24 43.58 34.98
N ASP A 1068 -15.34 44.13 34.14
CA ASP A 1068 -15.25 44.64 32.73
C ASP A 1068 -13.71 44.70 32.35
N HIS A 1069 -13.11 45.11 31.20
CA HIS A 1069 -13.46 45.68 29.87
C HIS A 1069 -12.22 45.54 28.90
N ASP A 1070 -12.39 45.58 27.56
CA ASP A 1070 -11.69 46.35 26.46
C ASP A 1070 -10.13 46.60 26.43
N LEU A 1071 -9.41 46.89 25.31
CA LEU A 1071 -9.68 47.19 23.87
C LEU A 1071 -8.38 47.08 22.97
N ASP A 1072 -8.55 47.02 21.62
CA ASP A 1072 -7.64 47.33 20.46
C ASP A 1072 -6.21 46.72 20.32
N ALA A 1073 -5.68 46.29 19.14
CA ALA A 1073 -5.70 46.68 17.68
C ALA A 1073 -4.56 47.68 17.28
N THR A 1074 -3.90 47.67 16.11
CA THR A 1074 -4.19 47.34 14.68
C THR A 1074 -2.89 46.84 13.95
N GLY A 1075 -2.86 46.16 12.79
CA GLY A 1075 -3.09 46.58 11.37
C GLY A 1075 -1.75 46.57 10.57
N GLY A 1076 -1.58 46.40 9.24
CA GLY A 1076 -2.39 46.08 8.04
C GLY A 1076 -1.51 46.25 6.75
N GLY A 1077 -1.86 45.74 5.54
CA GLY A 1077 -1.11 46.08 4.31
C GLY A 1077 -1.19 45.15 3.06
N ASP A 1078 -0.87 45.72 1.88
CA ASP A 1078 -1.33 45.31 0.52
C ASP A 1078 -0.32 45.74 -0.60
N THR A 1079 -0.27 45.26 -1.88
CA THR A 1079 -0.79 44.09 -2.65
C THR A 1079 -0.11 43.97 -4.05
N VAL A 1080 -0.18 42.78 -4.69
CA VAL A 1080 -0.36 42.53 -6.17
C VAL A 1080 0.80 42.68 -7.23
N THR A 1081 0.71 41.84 -8.29
CA THR A 1081 1.35 41.85 -9.67
C THR A 1081 2.80 41.39 -9.99
N THR A 1082 2.91 40.14 -10.47
CA THR A 1082 3.48 39.64 -11.78
C THR A 1082 4.65 40.31 -12.55
N GLY A 1083 5.64 39.50 -13.00
CA GLY A 1083 6.58 39.79 -14.10
C GLY A 1083 7.39 38.54 -14.58
N PRO A 1084 7.88 38.42 -15.84
CA PRO A 1084 8.37 37.14 -16.40
C PRO A 1084 9.87 37.05 -16.81
N MET A 1085 10.42 35.82 -16.86
CA MET A 1085 11.67 35.42 -17.55
C MET A 1085 11.53 33.99 -18.10
N LEU A 1086 11.81 33.66 -19.37
CA LEU A 1086 13.03 33.67 -20.22
C LEU A 1086 13.77 32.31 -20.24
N MET A 1087 13.61 31.57 -21.34
CA MET A 1087 14.35 30.32 -21.64
C MET A 1087 15.85 30.58 -21.90
N ASN A 1088 16.69 29.58 -21.61
CA ASN A 1088 18.06 29.50 -22.13
C ASN A 1088 18.44 28.01 -22.41
N PRO A 1089 18.83 27.61 -23.63
CA PRO A 1089 18.95 26.18 -23.99
C PRO A 1089 20.39 25.64 -24.05
N MET A 1090 20.69 24.54 -23.37
CA MET A 1090 21.75 23.58 -23.74
C MET A 1090 21.72 22.27 -22.91
N ILE A 1091 22.66 21.36 -23.20
CA ILE A 1091 22.96 20.10 -22.48
C ILE A 1091 21.91 18.96 -22.60
N ARG A 1092 21.95 18.23 -23.73
CA ARG A 1092 21.66 16.77 -23.79
C ARG A 1092 22.56 16.09 -24.84
N THR A 1093 23.62 15.41 -24.40
CA THR A 1093 24.56 14.65 -25.25
C THR A 1093 25.06 13.41 -24.50
N GLY A 1094 24.96 12.23 -25.13
CA GLY A 1094 25.11 10.93 -24.46
C GLY A 1094 23.83 10.50 -23.72
N HIS A 1095 23.45 9.22 -23.64
CA HIS A 1095 24.20 8.01 -24.02
C HIS A 1095 23.53 7.16 -25.12
N GLY A 1096 22.29 7.45 -25.53
CA GLY A 1096 21.56 6.72 -26.57
C GLY A 1096 22.06 6.92 -28.01
N ALA A 1097 23.34 7.22 -28.22
CA ALA A 1097 23.94 7.55 -29.51
C ALA A 1097 24.40 6.31 -30.30
N GLN A 1098 25.13 5.38 -29.67
CA GLN A 1098 25.78 4.27 -30.39
C GLN A 1098 24.78 3.21 -30.85
N LEU A 1099 23.81 2.82 -30.00
CA LEU A 1099 22.68 1.99 -30.46
C LEU A 1099 21.82 2.69 -31.53
N LYS A 1100 21.68 4.02 -31.47
CA LYS A 1100 21.06 4.76 -32.58
C LYS A 1100 21.89 4.69 -33.86
N GLU A 1101 23.21 4.84 -33.79
CA GLU A 1101 24.08 4.64 -34.96
C GLU A 1101 23.99 3.21 -35.50
N TRP A 1102 23.78 2.18 -34.66
CA TRP A 1102 23.49 0.82 -35.14
C TRP A 1102 22.15 0.74 -35.90
N PHE A 1103 21.08 1.35 -35.38
CA PHE A 1103 19.79 1.43 -36.09
C PHE A 1103 19.86 2.26 -37.39
N TYR A 1104 20.56 3.40 -37.40
CA TYR A 1104 20.77 4.24 -38.59
C TYR A 1104 21.70 3.58 -39.62
N SER A 1105 22.72 2.84 -39.20
CA SER A 1105 23.60 2.08 -40.11
C SER A 1105 22.86 0.96 -40.84
N ASN A 1106 21.72 0.51 -40.29
CA ASN A 1106 20.79 -0.43 -40.91
C ASN A 1106 19.64 0.26 -41.67
N GLU A 1107 19.82 1.52 -42.12
CA GLU A 1107 18.81 2.23 -42.94
C GLU A 1107 18.37 1.44 -44.18
N ALA A 1108 19.25 0.64 -44.80
CA ALA A 1108 18.89 -0.21 -45.94
C ALA A 1108 17.81 -1.26 -45.59
N LEU A 1109 17.76 -1.71 -44.33
CA LEU A 1109 16.74 -2.60 -43.81
C LEU A 1109 15.43 -1.84 -43.56
N MET A 1110 15.50 -0.65 -42.94
CA MET A 1110 14.33 0.21 -42.67
C MET A 1110 13.68 0.73 -43.95
N GLN A 1111 14.46 1.10 -44.97
CA GLN A 1111 13.95 1.57 -46.27
C GLN A 1111 13.19 0.47 -47.04
N SER A 1112 13.48 -0.81 -46.79
CA SER A 1112 12.76 -1.92 -47.44
C SER A 1112 11.31 -2.08 -46.97
N PHE A 1113 10.96 -1.54 -45.80
CA PHE A 1113 9.59 -1.57 -45.24
C PHE A 1113 8.80 -0.27 -45.48
N GLY A 1114 9.38 0.70 -46.19
CA GLY A 1114 8.77 2.02 -46.47
C GLY A 1114 7.66 2.03 -47.53
N SER A 1115 6.79 1.01 -47.60
CA SER A 1115 5.76 0.92 -48.65
C SER A 1115 4.43 0.27 -48.22
N PHE A 1116 3.77 0.84 -47.20
CA PHE A 1116 2.31 0.74 -47.07
C PHE A 1116 1.64 2.04 -47.55
N PRO A 1117 0.54 1.98 -48.32
CA PRO A 1117 0.05 3.13 -49.10
C PRO A 1117 -0.82 4.11 -48.30
N ASP A 1118 -0.68 5.41 -48.60
CA ASP A 1118 -1.49 6.49 -48.05
C ASP A 1118 -3.00 6.30 -48.27
N ARG A 1119 -3.73 6.09 -47.18
CA ARG A 1119 -5.17 6.41 -47.07
C ARG A 1119 -5.53 6.81 -45.64
N PHE A 1120 -5.40 8.10 -45.31
CA PHE A 1120 -6.37 8.88 -44.52
C PHE A 1120 -5.97 10.37 -44.52
N SER A 1121 -6.37 11.10 -45.56
CA SER A 1121 -6.42 12.57 -45.51
C SER A 1121 -7.79 13.01 -44.97
N PRO A 1122 -7.88 14.05 -44.13
CA PRO A 1122 -9.15 14.53 -43.60
C PRO A 1122 -9.98 15.26 -44.67
N ALA A 1123 -11.30 15.14 -44.59
CA ALA A 1123 -12.24 15.92 -45.38
C ALA A 1123 -13.51 16.20 -44.55
N SER A 1124 -13.86 17.49 -44.47
CA SER A 1124 -15.02 18.09 -43.75
C SER A 1124 -15.22 17.66 -42.30
#